data_AF-A0A412LVH0-F1
#
_entry.id   AF-A0A412LVH0-F1
#
_cell.length_a   1.000
_cell.length_b   1.000
_cell.length_c   1.000
_cell.angle_alpha   90.00
_cell.angle_beta   90.00
_cell.angle_gamma   90.00
#
_symmetry.space_group_name_H-M   'P 1'
#
loop_
_entity.id
_entity.type
_entity.pdbx_description
1 polymer ?
#
loop_
_entity_poly.entity_id
_entity_poly.type
_entity_poly.pdbx_seq_one_letter_code
_entity_poly.pdbx_strand_id
1 'polypeptide(L)'
;MAGTYIPLIKRTKWVDLSNEHKKLRETVESDLKEGCNKGNIQPIMLQGAFGIGKSTTLYYLFHYGWEVLKTPTFYMPLAKIVDAVKKEAESLESGKVQNNQLSRIINSIIKEQIDKLRNSNWNDISDIDFPDFKSGDDSENPSLNQYLEDFIPVTLDSNNTKESEISKLVFSEEVIRQALESTTPPILLVDEFESKFYELKRYVESSGGGILRELFDQVVQTKPFLLVIGNGPASGYEVVKEKGTDGNNDSETAANRRLKTIQIPFPTVALLKRKFMKECANGYVNFIWWMSRCRPGHIQKLWDAIDYSIYKEYDATEFLVKDIFNEPIDESGEEVKYLKVSYFNQMNSYIRPIVGRLLLDFEPQSIKIEDSYREAMKDSAEDFFCTDELVSVVKELNPAISDDFSAYLEKCKEQGKYTSVDYIRNVGKYFSYILSACSNSDGKIAFSTACRNNKEKALATTFLIPLLELTYDFISQYEDNEDQVTRETKDFILDSIKFIESSVEEETIDDNFENLNSIFETCKIKSGNEIYMQYSLRAIREIIEQPIGSPKLKYKDMSLDKKLESSNFRQSVLLTSRSSDNTIIFVPILEDEPLKKYILRLKDYIKSQKNDLHTNASKTIRIVYLQEHEYISQLKEEVCKDGSGNLLPICKMKKLVFEDYNHYQFNFGGQIADFIDSVAKIVIVAGSCNDIVLIDDNRTYDFHTAIDVIKNREWTKQKEAIRTIEHYSRLVLEGDSCVINTISLAQKKDHESAMENLICEKRDYEDNILWDFTSLESADITDTKSKYLAMYYILENAKKPTSSYQSLLKILQEVGNFRNALYLPPIEDRINESLFFDQILNILSRETASKLMSSYDNEDYIIKHLCSFTAMMNNERSVSKLDELLTFMKDSLNDHWIASYNNDMSYGFSKGRTLIKLLYLKAYIEKIDFSLLRSQLNTRIEEKQTELVSTISNSTQHIAAITDLLYSKNYAKANPEKMPFQGYVSELQLVSRLLSNCKRIVLEDKDGVSIFAIISSIVWRISNIVSQAKVVEHQINGILISLKNKKELIEKEYQLPINTIYQDSLTSKLINLSDLKPNGQPQRYDGDWCWTQYARYLTPRSEVQNVIDAKLHPAKETSIDESDIHKFKAFLQTSLTNSTYKVRMDETLKFCRDCQAEALSYTKVYEYIKDLLKE
;
A
#
# COMPACT_ATOMS: atom_id res chain seq x y z
N MET A 1 -8.93 59.65 2.07
CA MET A 1 -8.38 59.86 0.71
C MET A 1 -7.59 58.61 0.40
N ALA A 2 -7.97 57.87 -0.65
CA ALA A 2 -7.22 56.70 -1.09
C ALA A 2 -5.85 57.19 -1.55
N GLY A 3 -4.83 57.02 -0.71
CA GLY A 3 -3.45 57.35 -1.05
C GLY A 3 -3.04 56.43 -2.19
N THR A 4 -2.79 57.02 -3.36
CA THR A 4 -2.15 56.36 -4.49
C THR A 4 -0.91 55.62 -3.96
N TYR A 5 -0.87 54.30 -4.11
CA TYR A 5 0.26 53.48 -3.69
C TYR A 5 1.53 54.01 -4.35
N ILE A 6 2.47 54.50 -3.56
CA ILE A 6 3.79 54.92 -4.06
C ILE A 6 4.72 53.72 -3.83
N PRO A 7 5.29 53.12 -4.90
CA PRO A 7 6.15 51.95 -4.77
C PRO A 7 7.29 52.17 -3.77
N LEU A 8 7.57 51.16 -2.94
CA LEU A 8 8.58 51.20 -1.87
C LEU A 8 9.97 51.58 -2.39
N ILE A 9 10.32 51.17 -3.62
CA ILE A 9 11.57 51.55 -4.27
C ILE A 9 11.71 53.08 -4.43
N LYS A 10 10.64 53.81 -4.74
CA LYS A 10 10.73 55.25 -5.02
C LYS A 10 11.09 56.09 -3.80
N ARG A 11 10.86 55.53 -2.59
CA ARG A 11 11.08 56.17 -1.29
C ARG A 11 11.96 55.31 -0.38
N THR A 12 12.94 54.63 -0.96
CA THR A 12 13.83 53.73 -0.21
C THR A 12 14.48 54.45 0.97
N LYS A 13 14.27 53.92 2.18
CA LYS A 13 14.92 54.38 3.42
C LYS A 13 15.69 53.21 4.04
N TRP A 14 16.97 53.45 4.35
CA TRP A 14 17.79 52.50 5.10
C TRP A 14 18.04 53.03 6.51
N VAL A 15 17.77 52.19 7.51
CA VAL A 15 17.96 52.52 8.92
C VAL A 15 18.96 51.57 9.55
N ASP A 16 20.01 52.11 10.17
CA ASP A 16 20.98 51.31 10.90
C ASP A 16 20.43 50.89 12.29
N LEU A 17 19.44 49.98 12.33
CA LEU A 17 18.74 49.55 13.55
C LEU A 17 19.66 49.01 14.66
N SER A 18 20.78 48.41 14.27
CA SER A 18 21.83 47.95 15.19
C SER A 18 23.23 48.19 14.62
N ASN A 19 24.27 47.94 15.43
CA ASN A 19 25.65 47.97 14.94
C ASN A 19 25.91 46.88 13.89
N GLU A 20 25.22 45.75 13.99
CA GLU A 20 25.32 44.67 13.03
C GLU A 20 24.65 45.05 11.71
N HIS A 21 23.49 45.73 11.73
CA HIS A 21 22.85 46.25 10.51
C HIS A 21 23.75 47.24 9.76
N LYS A 22 24.43 48.13 10.50
CA LYS A 22 25.44 49.02 9.92
C LYS A 22 26.60 48.24 9.30
N LYS A 23 27.11 47.24 10.02
CA LYS A 23 28.20 46.39 9.53
C LYS A 23 27.80 45.61 8.29
N LEU A 24 26.57 45.10 8.23
CA LEU A 24 25.99 44.45 7.05
C LEU A 24 26.05 45.41 5.85
N ARG A 25 25.47 46.61 5.99
CA ARG A 25 25.48 47.62 4.92
C ARG A 25 26.90 47.97 4.46
N GLU A 26 27.78 48.35 5.38
CA GLU A 26 29.15 48.75 5.07
C GLU A 26 29.96 47.60 4.41
N THR A 27 29.70 46.35 4.81
CA THR A 27 30.35 45.18 4.21
C THR A 27 29.89 44.97 2.77
N VAL A 28 28.58 45.00 2.51
CA VAL A 28 28.03 44.79 1.16
C VAL A 28 28.38 45.93 0.22
N GLU A 29 28.35 47.19 0.70
CA GLU A 29 28.82 48.35 -0.06
C GLU A 29 30.30 48.20 -0.46
N SER A 30 31.15 47.83 0.50
CA SER A 30 32.59 47.62 0.26
C SER A 30 32.83 46.49 -0.73
N ASP A 31 32.13 45.37 -0.59
CA ASP A 31 32.24 44.24 -1.51
C ASP A 31 31.81 44.66 -2.92
N LEU A 32 30.63 45.24 -3.12
CA LEU A 32 30.19 45.65 -4.46
C LEU A 32 31.13 46.67 -5.11
N LYS A 33 31.64 47.62 -4.32
CA LYS A 33 32.61 48.61 -4.79
C LYS A 33 33.93 47.98 -5.22
N GLU A 34 34.45 47.00 -4.47
CA GLU A 34 35.67 46.28 -4.85
C GLU A 34 35.43 45.41 -6.11
N GLY A 35 34.24 44.83 -6.24
CA GLY A 35 33.84 43.98 -7.37
C GLY A 35 33.78 44.75 -8.68
N CYS A 36 33.27 45.98 -8.63
CA CYS A 36 33.24 46.89 -9.78
C CYS A 36 34.65 47.39 -10.16
N ASN A 37 35.57 47.54 -9.21
CA ASN A 37 36.86 48.22 -9.42
C ASN A 37 38.04 47.33 -9.83
N LYS A 38 37.97 45.99 -9.65
CA LYS A 38 38.81 44.90 -10.25
C LYS A 38 38.94 43.63 -9.38
N GLY A 39 38.37 43.58 -8.16
CA GLY A 39 38.48 42.42 -7.26
C GLY A 39 37.78 41.15 -7.78
N ASN A 40 38.26 39.97 -7.40
CA ASN A 40 37.51 38.71 -7.53
C ASN A 40 36.61 38.59 -6.31
N ILE A 41 35.31 38.84 -6.50
CA ILE A 41 34.35 38.81 -5.41
C ILE A 41 33.39 37.68 -5.62
N GLN A 42 33.17 36.96 -4.53
CA GLN A 42 32.20 35.89 -4.45
C GLN A 42 30.79 36.48 -4.56
N PRO A 43 29.86 35.79 -5.23
CA PRO A 43 28.44 36.06 -5.06
C PRO A 43 28.09 36.25 -3.58
N ILE A 44 27.19 37.19 -3.28
CA ILE A 44 26.75 37.49 -1.93
C ILE A 44 25.36 36.89 -1.73
N MET A 45 25.18 36.06 -0.69
CA MET A 45 23.87 35.59 -0.28
C MET A 45 23.46 36.28 1.01
N LEU A 46 22.40 37.09 0.93
CA LEU A 46 21.73 37.69 2.08
C LEU A 46 20.73 36.67 2.62
N GLN A 47 21.11 36.01 3.72
CA GLN A 47 20.29 34.99 4.36
C GLN A 47 19.51 35.60 5.52
N GLY A 48 18.21 35.28 5.60
CA GLY A 48 17.42 35.66 6.75
C GLY A 48 15.94 35.39 6.57
N ALA A 49 15.22 35.40 7.69
CA ALA A 49 13.79 35.10 7.77
C ALA A 49 12.93 35.95 6.80
N PHE A 50 11.70 35.51 6.58
CA PHE A 50 10.72 36.34 5.88
C PHE A 50 10.46 37.65 6.65
N GLY A 51 10.40 38.79 5.93
CA GLY A 51 10.17 40.09 6.54
C GLY A 51 11.35 40.70 7.31
N ILE A 52 12.53 40.04 7.33
CA ILE A 52 13.72 40.57 8.04
C ILE A 52 14.39 41.76 7.32
N GLY A 53 13.89 42.16 6.15
CA GLY A 53 14.44 43.29 5.37
C GLY A 53 15.34 42.89 4.19
N LYS A 54 15.20 41.66 3.65
CA LYS A 54 15.93 41.21 2.44
C LYS A 54 15.65 42.13 1.25
N SER A 55 14.39 42.26 0.84
CA SER A 55 13.98 43.09 -0.30
C SER A 55 14.33 44.56 -0.08
N THR A 56 14.19 45.09 1.14
CA THR A 56 14.65 46.44 1.51
C THR A 56 16.16 46.60 1.30
N THR A 57 16.95 45.57 1.65
CA THR A 57 18.39 45.55 1.38
C THR A 57 18.66 45.53 -0.12
N LEU A 58 17.96 44.71 -0.90
CA LEU A 58 18.11 44.69 -2.36
C LEU A 58 17.71 46.02 -3.00
N TYR A 59 16.66 46.69 -2.53
CA TYR A 59 16.25 48.01 -3.00
C TYR A 59 17.31 49.07 -2.70
N TYR A 60 17.88 49.04 -1.48
CA TYR A 60 19.03 49.87 -1.15
C TYR A 60 20.22 49.63 -2.10
N LEU A 61 20.53 48.36 -2.39
CA LEU A 61 21.62 47.99 -3.31
C LEU A 61 21.33 48.37 -4.76
N PHE A 62 20.07 48.38 -5.17
CA PHE A 62 19.65 48.86 -6.50
C PHE A 62 20.02 50.34 -6.66
N HIS A 63 19.64 51.19 -5.70
CA HIS A 63 20.04 52.59 -5.69
C HIS A 63 21.55 52.75 -5.60
N TYR A 64 22.22 52.03 -4.70
CA TYR A 64 23.68 52.10 -4.56
C TYR A 64 24.41 51.75 -5.87
N GLY A 65 23.94 50.72 -6.59
CA GLY A 65 24.49 50.29 -7.87
C GLY A 65 24.35 51.34 -8.97
N TRP A 66 23.14 51.86 -9.19
CA TRP A 66 22.88 52.87 -10.22
C TRP A 66 23.42 54.25 -9.86
N GLU A 67 23.14 54.74 -8.66
CA GLU A 67 23.39 56.11 -8.26
C GLU A 67 24.84 56.34 -7.85
N VAL A 68 25.42 55.45 -7.03
CA VAL A 68 26.78 55.63 -6.46
C VAL A 68 27.84 54.92 -7.30
N LEU A 69 27.65 53.63 -7.60
CA LEU A 69 28.61 52.84 -8.37
C LEU A 69 28.53 53.11 -9.88
N LYS A 70 27.49 53.82 -10.34
CA LYS A 70 27.25 54.11 -11.77
C LYS A 70 27.33 52.85 -12.63
N THR A 71 26.75 51.75 -12.15
CA THR A 71 26.82 50.44 -12.79
C THR A 71 25.40 49.91 -13.05
N PRO A 72 25.10 49.35 -14.25
CA PRO A 72 23.78 48.81 -14.53
C PRO A 72 23.40 47.72 -13.52
N THR A 73 22.28 47.91 -12.84
CA THR A 73 21.83 47.04 -11.74
C THR A 73 20.40 46.58 -11.99
N PHE A 74 20.17 45.28 -12.02
CA PHE A 74 18.85 44.71 -12.33
C PHE A 74 18.31 43.91 -11.16
N TYR A 75 17.01 44.01 -10.94
CA TYR A 75 16.28 43.28 -9.92
C TYR A 75 15.37 42.25 -10.58
N MET A 76 15.58 40.97 -10.29
CA MET A 76 14.83 39.88 -10.91
C MET A 76 14.32 38.90 -9.86
N PRO A 77 13.02 38.53 -9.86
CA PRO A 77 12.56 37.38 -9.10
C PRO A 77 13.09 36.09 -9.74
N LEU A 78 13.40 35.08 -8.94
CA LEU A 78 13.90 33.80 -9.46
C LEU A 78 12.95 33.16 -10.49
N ALA A 79 11.64 33.37 -10.34
CA ALA A 79 10.62 32.92 -11.29
C ALA A 79 10.93 33.30 -12.75
N LYS A 80 11.40 34.53 -12.98
CA LYS A 80 11.72 35.02 -14.34
C LYS A 80 12.92 34.27 -14.94
N ILE A 81 13.92 33.97 -14.11
CA ILE A 81 15.08 33.18 -14.52
C ILE A 81 14.64 31.75 -14.86
N VAL A 82 13.77 31.15 -14.02
CA VAL A 82 13.21 29.81 -14.25
C VAL A 82 12.43 29.75 -15.56
N ASP A 83 11.60 30.74 -15.86
CA ASP A 83 10.83 30.79 -17.11
C ASP A 83 11.75 30.85 -18.35
N ALA A 84 12.84 31.61 -18.28
CA ALA A 84 13.83 31.67 -19.35
C ALA A 84 14.57 30.34 -19.52
N VAL A 85 15.01 29.72 -18.41
CA VAL A 85 15.66 28.41 -18.41
C VAL A 85 14.73 27.32 -18.94
N LYS A 86 13.46 27.35 -18.56
CA LYS A 86 12.42 26.42 -19.03
C LYS A 86 12.22 26.52 -20.53
N LYS A 87 12.09 27.74 -21.08
CA LYS A 87 11.96 27.95 -22.53
C LYS A 87 13.16 27.39 -23.30
N GLU A 88 14.37 27.56 -22.79
CA GLU A 88 15.55 26.94 -23.40
C GLU A 88 15.57 25.42 -23.23
N ALA A 89 15.19 24.90 -22.06
CA ALA A 89 15.10 23.48 -21.78
C ALA A 89 14.10 22.76 -22.71
N GLU A 90 12.95 23.38 -22.99
CA GLU A 90 11.91 22.87 -23.91
C GLU A 90 12.39 22.78 -25.36
N SER A 91 13.43 23.55 -25.73
CA SER A 91 14.04 23.51 -27.06
C SER A 91 15.10 22.41 -27.22
N LEU A 92 15.48 21.73 -26.12
CA LEU A 92 16.50 20.68 -26.09
C LEU A 92 15.86 19.29 -25.95
N GLU A 93 16.40 18.28 -26.63
CA GLU A 93 15.89 16.89 -26.56
C GLU A 93 15.97 16.28 -25.14
N SER A 94 16.91 16.74 -24.32
CA SER A 94 17.07 16.31 -22.92
C SER A 94 15.99 16.87 -21.98
N GLY A 95 15.23 17.89 -22.42
CA GLY A 95 14.33 18.65 -21.57
C GLY A 95 15.03 19.38 -20.41
N LYS A 96 16.36 19.50 -20.45
CA LYS A 96 17.20 20.12 -19.41
C LYS A 96 18.38 20.89 -20.00
N VAL A 97 18.69 22.03 -19.39
CA VAL A 97 19.84 22.89 -19.68
C VAL A 97 21.07 22.41 -18.90
N GLN A 98 22.26 22.46 -19.50
CA GLN A 98 23.50 22.12 -18.80
C GLN A 98 23.90 23.23 -17.81
N ASN A 99 24.48 22.85 -16.66
CA ASN A 99 24.87 23.78 -15.60
C ASN A 99 25.74 24.96 -16.09
N ASN A 100 26.67 24.70 -17.03
CA ASN A 100 27.54 25.73 -17.61
C ASN A 100 26.84 26.73 -18.53
N GLN A 101 25.59 26.48 -18.92
CA GLN A 101 24.79 27.38 -19.75
C GLN A 101 24.02 28.40 -18.89
N LEU A 102 23.78 28.12 -17.60
CA LEU A 102 22.95 28.96 -16.73
C LEU A 102 23.45 30.42 -16.66
N SER A 103 24.76 30.64 -16.53
CA SER A 103 25.34 31.98 -16.54
C SER A 103 25.16 32.71 -17.87
N ARG A 104 25.16 31.97 -18.99
CA ARG A 104 25.01 32.51 -20.35
C ARG A 104 23.58 32.98 -20.58
N ILE A 105 22.60 32.19 -20.12
CA ILE A 105 21.17 32.53 -20.18
C ILE A 105 20.92 33.82 -19.40
N ILE A 106 21.35 33.85 -18.13
CA ILE A 106 21.18 35.03 -17.26
C ILE A 106 21.87 36.26 -17.87
N ASN A 107 23.10 36.10 -18.38
CA ASN A 107 23.82 37.20 -19.02
C ASN A 107 23.14 37.67 -20.32
N SER A 108 22.50 36.76 -21.07
CA SER A 108 21.71 37.13 -22.26
C SER A 108 20.52 38.00 -21.88
N ILE A 109 19.79 37.63 -20.82
CA ILE A 109 18.67 38.43 -20.29
C ILE A 109 19.18 39.83 -19.91
N ILE A 110 20.25 39.92 -19.12
CA ILE A 110 20.83 41.21 -18.69
C ILE A 110 21.25 42.07 -19.89
N LYS A 111 21.90 41.49 -20.90
CA LYS A 111 22.29 42.21 -22.12
C LYS A 111 21.08 42.72 -22.89
N GLU A 112 20.02 41.93 -23.01
CA GLU A 112 18.77 42.37 -23.63
C GLU A 112 18.16 43.58 -22.89
N GLN A 113 18.19 43.58 -21.55
CA GLN A 113 17.73 44.73 -20.76
C GLN A 113 18.58 45.98 -21.01
N ILE A 114 19.90 45.84 -21.05
CA ILE A 114 20.83 46.94 -21.37
C ILE A 114 20.59 47.48 -22.78
N ASP A 115 20.41 46.59 -23.77
CA ASP A 115 20.17 46.97 -25.16
C ASP A 115 18.82 47.67 -25.33
N LYS A 116 17.78 47.24 -24.60
CA LYS A 116 16.48 47.92 -24.55
C LYS A 116 16.62 49.34 -24.04
N LEU A 117 17.33 49.56 -22.93
CA LEU A 117 17.54 50.88 -22.35
C LEU A 117 18.39 51.81 -23.24
N ARG A 118 19.33 51.26 -24.02
CA ARG A 118 20.18 52.04 -24.94
C ARG A 118 19.49 52.42 -26.24
N ASN A 119 18.75 51.49 -26.84
CA ASN A 119 18.34 51.59 -28.24
C ASN A 119 16.85 51.85 -28.44
N SER A 120 16.01 51.68 -27.42
CA SER A 120 14.55 51.86 -27.52
C SER A 120 14.11 53.25 -27.02
N ASN A 121 12.94 53.70 -27.47
CA ASN A 121 12.30 54.89 -26.94
C ASN A 121 11.64 54.56 -25.58
N TRP A 122 11.97 55.31 -24.53
CA TRP A 122 11.60 54.99 -23.15
C TRP A 122 10.09 55.10 -22.87
N ASN A 123 9.34 55.83 -23.70
CA ASN A 123 7.87 55.83 -23.63
C ASN A 123 7.24 54.50 -24.09
N ASP A 124 7.97 53.72 -24.90
CA ASP A 124 7.50 52.46 -25.48
C ASP A 124 8.00 51.24 -24.68
N ILE A 125 8.80 51.49 -23.63
CA ILE A 125 9.34 50.45 -22.75
C ILE A 125 8.36 50.25 -21.59
N SER A 126 7.77 49.05 -21.52
CA SER A 126 6.89 48.61 -20.43
C SER A 126 7.39 47.33 -19.73
N ASP A 127 8.61 46.89 -20.05
CA ASP A 127 9.19 45.65 -19.52
C ASP A 127 10.71 45.78 -19.34
N ILE A 128 11.10 46.26 -18.15
CA ILE A 128 12.48 46.30 -17.65
C ILE A 128 12.55 45.62 -16.30
N ASP A 129 13.65 44.93 -16.01
CA ASP A 129 13.92 44.29 -14.72
C ASP A 129 14.33 45.30 -13.63
N PHE A 130 13.45 46.28 -13.40
CA PHE A 130 13.49 47.21 -12.27
C PHE A 130 12.45 46.78 -11.22
N PRO A 131 12.76 46.99 -9.92
CA PRO A 131 11.85 46.62 -8.84
C PRO A 131 10.54 47.42 -8.94
N ASP A 132 9.41 46.79 -8.63
CA ASP A 132 8.06 47.39 -8.66
C ASP A 132 7.66 48.06 -10.01
N PHE A 133 8.30 47.71 -11.14
CA PHE A 133 7.98 48.32 -12.44
C PHE A 133 6.71 47.75 -13.08
N LYS A 134 6.43 46.44 -12.89
CA LYS A 134 5.17 45.81 -13.32
C LYS A 134 4.25 45.61 -12.11
N SER A 135 3.04 46.15 -12.16
CA SER A 135 1.97 45.81 -11.21
C SER A 135 1.34 44.47 -11.58
N GLY A 136 0.82 43.72 -10.61
CA GLY A 136 0.20 42.40 -10.83
C GLY A 136 -1.05 42.38 -11.73
N ASP A 137 -1.52 43.53 -12.21
CA ASP A 137 -2.59 43.68 -13.19
C ASP A 137 -2.01 44.07 -14.56
N ASP A 138 -2.10 43.18 -15.55
CA ASP A 138 -1.57 43.36 -16.91
C ASP A 138 -2.22 44.51 -17.72
N SER A 139 -3.24 45.18 -17.16
CA SER A 139 -4.04 46.19 -17.86
C SER A 139 -3.56 47.64 -17.69
N GLU A 140 -2.62 47.94 -16.79
CA GLU A 140 -2.14 49.30 -16.49
C GLU A 140 -0.62 49.40 -16.20
N ASN A 141 0.24 48.74 -16.97
CA ASN A 141 1.70 48.88 -16.76
C ASN A 141 2.22 50.26 -17.21
N PRO A 142 2.95 51.02 -16.35
CA PRO A 142 3.48 52.33 -16.71
C PRO A 142 4.61 52.21 -17.74
N SER A 143 4.77 53.25 -18.57
CA SER A 143 5.99 53.42 -19.38
C SER A 143 7.20 53.71 -18.49
N LEU A 144 8.42 53.44 -18.97
CA LEU A 144 9.64 53.69 -18.20
C LEU A 144 9.75 55.16 -17.74
N ASN A 145 9.33 56.13 -18.55
CA ASN A 145 9.33 57.54 -18.16
C ASN A 145 8.36 57.82 -17.01
N GLN A 146 7.16 57.24 -17.02
CA GLN A 146 6.20 57.35 -15.91
C GLN A 146 6.71 56.66 -14.65
N TYR A 147 7.46 55.55 -14.79
CA TYR A 147 8.07 54.89 -13.64
C TYR A 147 9.12 55.77 -12.95
N LEU A 148 9.93 56.52 -13.71
CA LEU A 148 10.98 57.39 -13.17
C LEU A 148 10.44 58.66 -12.47
N GLU A 149 9.15 58.96 -12.58
CA GLU A 149 8.53 60.06 -11.84
C GLU A 149 8.50 59.77 -10.32
N ASP A 150 8.59 60.81 -9.50
CA ASP A 150 8.48 60.77 -8.03
C ASP A 150 9.56 60.02 -7.24
N PHE A 151 10.68 59.64 -7.87
CA PHE A 151 11.86 59.15 -7.14
C PHE A 151 12.44 60.26 -6.26
N ILE A 152 12.71 59.94 -4.99
CA ILE A 152 13.40 60.83 -4.05
C ILE A 152 14.76 60.25 -3.65
N PRO A 153 15.69 61.08 -3.13
CA PRO A 153 16.97 60.57 -2.65
C PRO A 153 16.79 59.53 -1.55
N VAL A 154 17.63 58.49 -1.58
CA VAL A 154 17.63 57.45 -0.54
C VAL A 154 17.91 58.08 0.81
N THR A 155 17.00 57.90 1.76
CA THR A 155 17.21 58.39 3.12
C THR A 155 18.06 57.39 3.88
N LEU A 156 19.29 57.78 4.24
CA LEU A 156 20.18 56.99 5.09
C LEU A 156 20.16 57.53 6.52
N ASP A 157 19.49 56.83 7.42
CA ASP A 157 19.47 57.17 8.84
C ASP A 157 20.63 56.46 9.56
N SER A 158 21.77 57.17 9.66
CA SER A 158 23.00 56.67 10.28
C SER A 158 23.63 57.72 11.20
N ASN A 159 24.22 57.28 12.31
CA ASN A 159 24.87 58.14 13.31
C ASN A 159 26.11 58.91 12.81
N ASN A 160 26.55 58.71 11.55
CA ASN A 160 27.69 59.43 10.98
C ASN A 160 27.20 60.72 10.32
N THR A 161 27.59 61.88 10.86
CA THR A 161 27.27 63.23 10.35
C THR A 161 27.90 63.58 9.00
N LYS A 162 28.56 62.62 8.32
CA LYS A 162 28.97 62.80 6.91
C LYS A 162 27.80 62.34 6.05
N GLU A 163 27.09 63.29 5.43
CA GLU A 163 26.08 63.00 4.41
C GLU A 163 26.64 61.98 3.41
N SER A 164 26.01 60.81 3.32
CA SER A 164 26.41 59.78 2.38
C SER A 164 26.14 60.25 0.95
N GLU A 165 26.97 59.82 0.00
CA GLU A 165 26.84 60.20 -1.41
C GLU A 165 25.46 59.80 -1.98
N ILE A 166 24.92 58.66 -1.54
CA ILE A 166 23.59 58.16 -1.96
C ILE A 166 22.43 59.08 -1.52
N SER A 167 22.57 59.77 -0.37
CA SER A 167 21.52 60.68 0.14
C SER A 167 21.36 61.98 -0.65
N LYS A 168 22.21 62.20 -1.67
CA LYS A 168 22.21 63.41 -2.52
C LYS A 168 21.79 63.13 -3.96
N LEU A 169 21.66 61.86 -4.33
CA LEU A 169 21.42 61.43 -5.70
C LEU A 169 19.98 60.96 -5.84
N VAL A 170 19.44 61.07 -7.05
CA VAL A 170 18.09 60.63 -7.39
C VAL A 170 18.17 59.75 -8.61
N PHE A 171 17.61 58.54 -8.51
CA PHE A 171 17.45 57.65 -9.65
C PHE A 171 16.64 58.33 -10.76
N SER A 172 17.27 58.53 -11.90
CA SER A 172 16.75 59.35 -13.00
C SER A 172 17.33 58.89 -14.33
N GLU A 173 16.79 59.41 -15.43
CA GLU A 173 17.29 59.12 -16.78
C GLU A 173 18.79 59.41 -16.91
N GLU A 174 19.27 60.53 -16.38
CA GLU A 174 20.69 60.90 -16.43
C GLU A 174 21.57 59.86 -15.71
N VAL A 175 21.14 59.39 -14.54
CA VAL A 175 21.85 58.34 -13.78
C VAL A 175 21.91 57.03 -14.57
N ILE A 176 20.79 56.63 -15.18
CA ILE A 176 20.74 55.40 -15.99
C ILE A 176 21.67 55.53 -17.21
N ARG A 177 21.59 56.64 -17.96
CA ARG A 177 22.44 56.87 -19.14
C ARG A 177 23.92 56.87 -18.78
N GLN A 178 24.29 57.54 -17.69
CA GLN A 178 25.67 57.56 -17.19
C GLN A 178 26.16 56.16 -16.82
N ALA A 179 25.33 55.35 -16.15
CA ALA A 179 25.70 53.99 -15.78
C ALA A 179 25.78 53.04 -16.98
N LEU A 180 24.97 53.25 -18.02
CA LEU A 180 25.05 52.49 -19.27
C LEU A 180 26.34 52.75 -20.06
N GLU A 181 27.07 53.82 -19.79
CA GLU A 181 28.40 54.10 -20.37
C GLU A 181 29.53 53.35 -19.64
N SER A 182 29.24 52.74 -18.49
CA SER A 182 30.24 52.01 -17.70
C SER A 182 30.72 50.73 -18.39
N THR A 183 32.01 50.43 -18.21
CA THR A 183 32.63 49.15 -18.61
C THR A 183 32.63 48.11 -17.49
N THR A 184 32.02 48.42 -16.34
CA THR A 184 31.93 47.48 -15.21
C THR A 184 30.92 46.37 -15.49
N PRO A 185 31.13 45.15 -14.98
CA PRO A 185 30.12 44.10 -15.04
C PRO A 185 28.83 44.56 -14.36
N PRO A 186 27.65 44.28 -14.94
CA PRO A 186 26.38 44.66 -14.35
C PRO A 186 26.14 43.91 -13.03
N ILE A 187 25.30 44.46 -12.15
CA ILE A 187 24.90 43.84 -10.89
C ILE A 187 23.53 43.21 -11.06
N LEU A 188 23.41 41.94 -10.69
CA LEU A 188 22.15 41.20 -10.63
C LEU A 188 21.74 40.98 -9.17
N LEU A 189 20.58 41.50 -8.83
CA LEU A 189 19.90 41.31 -7.55
C LEU A 189 18.77 40.30 -7.76
N VAL A 190 18.88 39.13 -7.15
CA VAL A 190 17.85 38.08 -7.23
C VAL A 190 17.08 38.05 -5.92
N ASP A 191 15.77 38.22 -5.98
CA ASP A 191 14.88 38.07 -4.82
C ASP A 191 13.98 36.83 -4.93
N GLU A 192 13.35 36.47 -3.81
CA GLU A 192 12.44 35.32 -3.67
C GLU A 192 13.05 34.00 -4.15
N PHE A 193 14.35 33.80 -3.89
CA PHE A 193 15.09 32.64 -4.38
C PHE A 193 14.44 31.32 -3.91
N GLU A 194 13.95 31.27 -2.68
CA GLU A 194 13.26 30.10 -2.10
C GLU A 194 12.01 29.65 -2.88
N SER A 195 11.31 30.58 -3.54
CA SER A 195 9.96 30.33 -4.07
C SER A 195 9.93 29.39 -5.29
N LYS A 196 11.02 29.37 -6.05
CA LYS A 196 11.11 28.72 -7.37
C LYS A 196 12.37 27.89 -7.58
N PHE A 197 13.21 27.73 -6.55
CA PHE A 197 14.47 27.00 -6.67
C PHE A 197 14.27 25.51 -6.98
N TYR A 198 13.25 24.87 -6.40
CA TYR A 198 12.92 23.47 -6.74
C TYR A 198 12.48 23.31 -8.20
N GLU A 199 11.81 24.32 -8.77
CA GLU A 199 11.43 24.33 -10.17
C GLU A 199 12.66 24.50 -11.08
N LEU A 200 13.61 25.35 -10.69
CA LEU A 200 14.90 25.47 -11.38
C LEU A 200 15.65 24.12 -11.46
N LYS A 201 15.66 23.34 -10.36
CA LYS A 201 16.27 22.00 -10.31
C LYS A 201 15.68 21.01 -11.33
N ARG A 202 14.41 21.18 -11.72
CA ARG A 202 13.77 20.29 -12.71
C ARG A 202 14.35 20.50 -14.11
N TYR A 203 14.77 21.72 -14.43
CA TYR A 203 15.18 22.12 -15.77
C TYR A 203 16.70 22.24 -15.96
N VAL A 204 17.51 22.06 -14.90
CA VAL A 204 18.98 22.10 -14.98
C VAL A 204 19.59 20.73 -14.68
N GLU A 205 20.59 20.34 -15.47
CA GLU A 205 21.33 19.09 -15.29
C GLU A 205 22.43 19.25 -14.21
N SER A 206 22.42 18.37 -13.20
CA SER A 206 23.38 18.44 -12.07
C SER A 206 24.72 17.79 -12.44
N SER A 207 25.81 18.51 -12.20
CA SER A 207 27.18 18.06 -12.47
C SER A 207 27.94 17.82 -11.16
N GLY A 208 27.81 16.64 -10.55
CA GLY A 208 28.71 16.09 -9.52
C GLY A 208 29.02 16.97 -8.29
N GLY A 209 28.27 18.05 -8.05
CA GLY A 209 28.56 19.04 -7.01
C GLY A 209 27.54 20.18 -6.91
N GLY A 210 26.37 20.04 -7.53
CA GLY A 210 25.26 21.01 -7.48
C GLY A 210 24.96 21.73 -8.81
N ILE A 211 23.68 22.02 -9.08
CA ILE A 211 23.13 22.85 -10.18
C ILE A 211 23.52 24.35 -10.19
N LEU A 212 24.02 24.95 -9.11
CA LEU A 212 24.46 26.36 -9.03
C LEU A 212 25.98 26.50 -8.94
N ARG A 213 26.69 25.40 -8.70
CA ARG A 213 28.14 25.40 -8.50
C ARG A 213 28.89 26.07 -9.64
N GLU A 214 28.56 25.67 -10.87
CA GLU A 214 29.21 26.19 -12.07
C GLU A 214 28.83 27.66 -12.32
N LEU A 215 27.60 28.07 -11.98
CA LEU A 215 27.18 29.47 -12.02
C LEU A 215 28.06 30.33 -11.09
N PHE A 216 28.27 29.91 -9.85
CA PHE A 216 29.11 30.65 -8.89
C PHE A 216 30.57 30.71 -9.35
N ASP A 217 31.13 29.59 -9.81
CA ASP A 217 32.50 29.54 -10.33
C ASP A 217 32.66 30.47 -11.55
N GLN A 218 31.69 30.50 -12.46
CA GLN A 218 31.70 31.39 -13.63
C GLN A 218 31.51 32.86 -13.29
N VAL A 219 30.68 33.21 -12.30
CA VAL A 219 30.54 34.58 -11.79
C VAL A 219 31.88 35.08 -11.23
N VAL A 220 32.60 34.26 -10.47
CA VAL A 220 33.91 34.62 -9.91
C VAL A 220 35.00 34.69 -10.97
N GLN A 221 35.06 33.71 -11.89
CA GLN A 221 36.16 33.56 -12.85
C GLN A 221 35.99 34.39 -14.13
N THR A 222 34.79 34.38 -14.72
CA THR A 222 34.51 34.99 -16.04
C THR A 222 33.80 36.33 -15.96
N LYS A 223 33.29 36.70 -14.77
CA LYS A 223 32.65 37.99 -14.45
C LYS A 223 31.60 38.47 -15.48
N PRO A 224 30.63 37.63 -15.87
CA PRO A 224 29.53 38.08 -16.73
C PRO A 224 28.67 39.15 -16.05
N PHE A 225 28.53 39.08 -14.72
CA PHE A 225 27.82 40.01 -13.85
C PHE A 225 28.25 39.78 -12.39
N LEU A 226 27.96 40.71 -11.48
CA LEU A 226 28.05 40.53 -10.04
C LEU A 226 26.69 40.03 -9.51
N LEU A 227 26.70 39.13 -8.53
CA LEU A 227 25.47 38.44 -8.08
C LEU A 227 25.22 38.65 -6.59
N VAL A 228 24.03 39.16 -6.25
CA VAL A 228 23.50 39.22 -4.88
C VAL A 228 22.16 38.49 -4.83
N ILE A 229 22.01 37.56 -3.89
CA ILE A 229 20.82 36.71 -3.74
C ILE A 229 20.17 36.97 -2.38
N GLY A 230 18.90 37.35 -2.36
CA GLY A 230 18.05 37.28 -1.17
C GLY A 230 17.47 35.87 -1.02
N ASN A 231 17.75 35.19 0.11
CA ASN A 231 17.29 33.82 0.34
C ASN A 231 16.75 33.62 1.77
N GLY A 232 15.69 32.82 1.90
CA GLY A 232 15.19 32.33 3.19
C GLY A 232 16.15 31.37 3.91
N PRO A 233 15.99 31.16 5.23
CA PRO A 233 16.86 30.30 6.01
C PRO A 233 16.75 28.81 5.62
N ALA A 234 15.54 28.29 5.38
CA ALA A 234 15.29 26.87 5.08
C ALA A 234 15.85 26.39 3.72
N SER A 235 16.06 27.28 2.76
CA SER A 235 16.64 27.00 1.43
C SER A 235 18.13 27.35 1.37
N GLY A 236 18.70 27.88 2.45
CA GLY A 236 20.14 28.11 2.60
C GLY A 236 20.91 26.80 2.50
N TYR A 237 20.42 25.74 3.13
CA TYR A 237 21.04 24.41 3.09
C TYR A 237 21.07 23.77 1.71
N GLU A 238 20.00 23.89 0.90
CA GLU A 238 20.03 23.37 -0.46
C GLU A 238 21.11 24.09 -1.30
N VAL A 239 21.28 25.40 -1.11
CA VAL A 239 22.35 26.20 -1.76
C VAL A 239 23.73 25.94 -1.11
N VAL A 240 23.78 25.43 0.13
CA VAL A 240 25.01 25.02 0.82
C VAL A 240 25.46 23.61 0.39
N LYS A 241 24.55 22.66 0.17
CA LYS A 241 24.83 21.37 -0.50
C LYS A 241 25.44 21.57 -1.89
N GLU A 242 24.94 22.59 -2.58
CA GLU A 242 25.43 23.09 -3.86
C GLU A 242 26.83 23.77 -3.78
N LYS A 243 27.39 23.97 -2.57
CA LYS A 243 28.79 24.37 -2.36
C LYS A 243 29.77 23.20 -2.53
N GLY A 244 29.29 21.95 -2.63
CA GLY A 244 30.09 20.75 -2.90
C GLY A 244 30.46 19.90 -1.68
N THR A 245 29.63 19.85 -0.63
CA THR A 245 29.93 19.12 0.62
C THR A 245 29.52 17.63 0.62
N ASP A 246 29.01 17.09 -0.47
CA ASP A 246 28.68 15.66 -0.54
C ASP A 246 29.96 14.82 -0.73
N GLY A 247 30.41 14.20 0.38
CA GLY A 247 31.43 13.14 0.38
C GLY A 247 32.84 13.61 0.73
N ASN A 248 33.16 13.69 2.02
CA ASN A 248 34.46 13.49 2.68
C ASN A 248 35.78 14.09 2.12
N ASN A 249 35.82 14.96 1.10
CA ASN A 249 37.11 15.45 0.55
C ASN A 249 37.23 16.96 0.28
N ASP A 250 36.18 17.78 0.37
CA ASP A 250 36.30 19.24 0.22
C ASP A 250 36.24 19.94 1.59
N SER A 251 37.32 20.62 1.99
CA SER A 251 37.39 21.39 3.25
C SER A 251 36.38 22.56 3.26
N GLU A 252 35.87 22.97 4.43
CA GLU A 252 35.06 24.20 4.61
C GLU A 252 35.69 25.44 3.95
N THR A 253 37.02 25.48 3.89
CA THR A 253 37.82 26.50 3.21
C THR A 253 37.57 26.60 1.70
N ALA A 254 37.19 25.50 1.03
CA ALA A 254 36.90 25.46 -0.41
C ALA A 254 35.45 25.88 -0.71
N ALA A 255 34.50 25.54 0.16
CA ALA A 255 33.11 25.96 0.07
C ALA A 255 32.94 27.48 0.33
N ASN A 256 33.64 28.02 1.34
CA ASN A 256 33.67 29.46 1.64
C ASN A 256 34.47 30.29 0.61
N ARG A 257 35.12 29.65 -0.39
CA ARG A 257 35.78 30.35 -1.50
C ARG A 257 34.82 30.74 -2.64
N ARG A 258 33.60 30.17 -2.69
CA ARG A 258 32.67 30.31 -3.84
C ARG A 258 31.45 31.21 -3.59
N LEU A 259 30.94 31.29 -2.36
CA LEU A 259 29.74 32.07 -2.00
C LEU A 259 29.93 32.71 -0.62
N LYS A 260 29.74 34.03 -0.53
CA LYS A 260 29.78 34.76 0.74
C LYS A 260 28.38 34.86 1.32
N THR A 261 28.10 34.07 2.36
CA THR A 261 26.82 34.12 3.08
C THR A 261 26.89 35.19 4.18
N ILE A 262 25.94 36.12 4.19
CA ILE A 262 25.80 37.13 5.24
C ILE A 262 24.39 37.02 5.83
N GLN A 263 24.30 36.72 7.12
CA GLN A 263 23.04 36.68 7.84
C GLN A 263 22.56 38.11 8.11
N ILE A 264 21.30 38.41 7.78
CA ILE A 264 20.67 39.66 8.20
C ILE A 264 20.43 39.60 9.71
N PRO A 265 20.96 40.57 10.47
CA PRO A 265 20.99 40.48 11.93
C PRO A 265 19.61 40.65 12.57
N PHE A 266 19.37 39.88 13.63
CA PHE A 266 18.19 39.99 14.47
C PHE A 266 18.31 41.20 15.42
N PRO A 267 17.40 42.20 15.37
CA PRO A 267 17.48 43.35 16.26
C PRO A 267 16.94 43.00 17.65
N THR A 268 17.81 42.83 18.64
CA THR A 268 17.39 42.70 20.05
C THR A 268 16.97 44.04 20.65
N VAL A 269 16.13 44.04 21.69
CA VAL A 269 15.76 45.24 22.45
C VAL A 269 16.99 46.04 22.91
N ALA A 270 18.02 45.35 23.41
CA ALA A 270 19.26 45.99 23.84
C ALA A 270 19.98 46.71 22.68
N LEU A 271 19.98 46.12 21.49
CA LEU A 271 20.57 46.72 20.30
C LEU A 271 19.75 47.92 19.80
N LEU A 272 18.42 47.82 19.79
CA LEU A 272 17.52 48.91 19.43
C LEU A 272 17.70 50.10 20.36
N LYS A 273 17.67 49.88 21.67
CA LYS A 273 17.88 50.92 22.70
C LYS A 273 19.28 51.54 22.64
N ARG A 274 20.30 50.80 22.20
CA ARG A 274 21.65 51.35 22.09
C ARG A 274 21.81 52.30 20.91
N LYS A 275 21.00 52.14 19.86
CA LYS A 275 21.24 52.80 18.57
C LYS A 275 20.05 53.54 17.97
N PHE A 276 18.93 52.86 17.75
CA PHE A 276 17.77 53.42 17.06
C PHE A 276 16.81 54.14 18.03
N MET A 277 16.42 53.49 19.13
CA MET A 277 15.44 54.00 20.10
C MET A 277 16.11 54.47 21.41
N LYS A 278 17.21 55.22 21.31
CA LYS A 278 18.09 55.52 22.45
C LYS A 278 17.45 56.39 23.53
N GLU A 279 16.56 57.28 23.16
CA GLU A 279 15.91 58.25 24.06
C GLU A 279 14.50 57.80 24.50
N CYS A 280 14.11 56.58 24.15
CA CYS A 280 12.77 56.06 24.39
C CYS A 280 12.64 55.40 25.76
N ALA A 281 11.42 55.42 26.31
CA ALA A 281 11.07 54.62 27.48
C ALA A 281 11.29 53.13 27.21
N ASN A 282 11.79 52.39 28.20
CA ASN A 282 12.19 51.00 28.01
C ASN A 282 11.00 50.08 27.68
N GLY A 283 9.88 50.22 28.40
CA GLY A 283 8.64 49.53 28.08
C GLY A 283 8.13 49.78 26.65
N TYR A 284 8.35 50.98 26.10
CA TYR A 284 7.98 51.29 24.72
C TYR A 284 8.88 50.58 23.69
N VAL A 285 10.19 50.46 23.97
CA VAL A 285 11.10 49.67 23.12
C VAL A 285 10.70 48.20 23.11
N ASN A 286 10.35 47.65 24.29
CA ASN A 286 9.85 46.29 24.43
C ASN A 286 8.56 46.08 23.63
N PHE A 287 7.61 47.01 23.75
CA PHE A 287 6.35 46.99 23.00
C PHE A 287 6.58 46.96 21.48
N ILE A 288 7.41 47.86 20.94
CA ILE A 288 7.71 47.90 19.51
C ILE A 288 8.40 46.61 19.05
N TRP A 289 9.31 46.06 19.85
CA TRP A 289 10.00 44.81 19.53
C TRP A 289 9.04 43.62 19.41
N TRP A 290 8.12 43.49 20.38
CA TRP A 290 7.10 42.45 20.39
C TRP A 290 6.09 42.60 19.25
N MET A 291 5.52 43.79 19.08
CA MET A 291 4.51 44.07 18.05
C MET A 291 5.07 43.92 16.64
N SER A 292 6.32 44.33 16.41
CA SER A 292 6.99 44.14 15.12
C SER A 292 7.40 42.69 14.86
N ARG A 293 7.28 41.80 15.86
CA ARG A 293 7.81 40.44 15.83
C ARG A 293 9.29 40.41 15.48
N CYS A 294 10.01 41.45 15.91
CA CYS A 294 11.44 41.68 15.67
C CYS A 294 11.83 41.90 14.19
N ARG A 295 10.86 42.20 13.31
CA ARG A 295 11.13 42.44 11.89
C ARG A 295 11.50 43.91 11.66
N PRO A 296 12.70 44.22 11.15
CA PRO A 296 13.18 45.57 10.87
C PRO A 296 12.17 46.52 10.19
N GLY A 297 11.50 46.07 9.13
CA GLY A 297 10.55 46.91 8.39
C GLY A 297 9.34 47.32 9.24
N HIS A 298 8.82 46.41 10.08
CA HIS A 298 7.70 46.71 10.95
C HIS A 298 8.11 47.46 12.21
N ILE A 299 9.34 47.28 12.72
CA ILE A 299 9.90 48.13 13.78
C ILE A 299 9.82 49.59 13.35
N GLN A 300 10.28 49.87 12.13
CA GLN A 300 10.23 51.22 11.59
C GLN A 300 8.79 51.70 11.36
N LYS A 301 7.92 50.89 10.74
CA LYS A 301 6.51 51.25 10.50
C LYS A 301 5.78 51.60 11.79
N LEU A 302 5.91 50.78 12.83
CA LEU A 302 5.28 51.01 14.13
C LEU A 302 5.88 52.23 14.84
N TRP A 303 7.19 52.41 14.77
CA TRP A 303 7.87 53.58 15.31
C TRP A 303 7.37 54.89 14.68
N ASP A 304 7.23 54.92 13.35
CA ASP A 304 6.75 56.10 12.61
C ASP A 304 5.24 56.37 12.86
N ALA A 305 4.45 55.32 13.13
CA ALA A 305 3.00 55.41 13.31
C ALA A 305 2.54 55.68 14.76
N ILE A 306 3.36 55.32 15.76
CA ILE A 306 3.00 55.37 17.19
C ILE A 306 3.83 56.46 17.87
N ASP A 307 3.21 57.60 18.17
CA ASP A 307 3.80 58.62 19.04
C ASP A 307 3.54 58.27 20.51
N TYR A 308 4.60 57.84 21.21
CA TYR A 308 4.54 57.45 22.62
C TYR A 308 3.89 58.52 23.51
N SER A 309 4.15 59.81 23.27
CA SER A 309 3.65 60.88 24.13
C SER A 309 2.14 61.05 24.01
N ILE A 310 1.58 60.74 22.83
CA ILE A 310 0.15 60.81 22.56
C ILE A 310 -0.53 59.52 23.02
N TYR A 311 0.03 58.36 22.65
CA TYR A 311 -0.57 57.06 22.92
C TYR A 311 -0.64 56.72 24.41
N LYS A 312 0.25 57.30 25.23
CA LYS A 312 0.25 57.15 26.69
C LYS A 312 -0.96 57.77 27.37
N GLU A 313 -1.57 58.79 26.77
CA GLU A 313 -2.74 59.49 27.31
C GLU A 313 -4.06 58.84 26.92
N TYR A 314 -4.04 57.87 25.99
CA TYR A 314 -5.24 57.14 25.58
C TYR A 314 -5.71 56.17 26.67
N ASP A 315 -7.02 56.09 26.86
CA ASP A 315 -7.60 54.98 27.61
C ASP A 315 -7.47 53.66 26.82
N ALA A 316 -7.62 52.53 27.52
CA ALA A 316 -7.43 51.22 26.91
C ALA A 316 -8.37 50.94 25.72
N THR A 317 -9.58 51.52 25.70
CA THR A 317 -10.53 51.29 24.60
C THR A 317 -10.13 52.10 23.38
N GLU A 318 -9.74 53.36 23.58
CA GLU A 318 -9.22 54.22 22.52
C GLU A 318 -7.91 53.67 21.93
N PHE A 319 -7.02 53.15 22.77
CA PHE A 319 -5.76 52.53 22.35
C PHE A 319 -6.01 51.33 21.41
N LEU A 320 -6.88 50.39 21.81
CA LEU A 320 -7.08 49.12 21.11
C LEU A 320 -7.78 49.25 19.75
N VAL A 321 -8.41 50.38 19.45
CA VAL A 321 -9.14 50.60 18.19
C VAL A 321 -8.34 51.41 17.15
N LYS A 322 -7.09 51.80 17.43
CA LYS A 322 -6.28 52.57 16.48
C LYS A 322 -5.98 51.76 15.22
N ASP A 323 -6.03 52.44 14.07
CA ASP A 323 -5.97 51.83 12.75
C ASP A 323 -4.72 50.96 12.55
N ILE A 324 -3.55 51.41 13.06
CA ILE A 324 -2.28 50.69 12.95
C ILE A 324 -2.35 49.26 13.51
N PHE A 325 -3.17 49.00 14.53
CA PHE A 325 -3.33 47.66 15.10
C PHE A 325 -4.28 46.77 14.29
N ASN A 326 -5.14 47.38 13.47
CA ASN A 326 -6.06 46.70 12.57
C ASN A 326 -5.50 46.54 11.14
N GLU A 327 -4.40 47.22 10.82
CA GLU A 327 -3.68 47.04 9.58
C GLU A 327 -3.06 45.65 9.50
N PRO A 328 -3.12 45.00 8.33
CA PRO A 328 -2.39 43.76 8.12
C PRO A 328 -0.90 44.03 8.10
N ILE A 329 -0.14 43.10 8.68
CA ILE A 329 1.32 43.20 8.72
C ILE A 329 1.92 43.08 7.30
N ASP A 330 1.30 42.33 6.39
CA ASP A 330 1.80 42.09 5.03
C ASP A 330 0.89 42.69 3.92
N GLU A 331 1.47 43.40 2.94
CA GLU A 331 0.76 44.07 1.84
C GLU A 331 0.24 43.12 0.74
N SER A 332 0.68 41.86 0.71
CA SER A 332 0.39 40.90 -0.38
C SER A 332 -0.80 39.96 -0.13
N GLY A 333 -1.69 40.30 0.82
CA GLY A 333 -3.01 39.68 0.96
C GLY A 333 -3.33 38.99 2.31
N GLU A 334 -2.76 39.43 3.44
CA GLU A 334 -3.04 38.85 4.77
C GLU A 334 -4.03 39.71 5.60
N GLU A 335 -4.73 39.10 6.56
CA GLU A 335 -5.54 39.78 7.61
C GLU A 335 -4.89 39.63 9.01
N VAL A 336 -3.60 39.26 9.07
CA VAL A 336 -2.85 39.09 10.32
C VAL A 336 -2.52 40.45 10.89
N LYS A 337 -3.01 40.72 12.08
CA LYS A 337 -2.95 42.03 12.72
C LYS A 337 -1.76 42.13 13.65
N TYR A 338 -1.33 43.36 13.92
CA TYR A 338 -0.33 43.61 14.95
C TYR A 338 -0.83 43.17 16.34
N LEU A 339 -2.13 43.25 16.59
CA LEU A 339 -2.74 42.96 17.90
C LEU A 339 -4.02 42.14 17.78
N LYS A 340 -4.16 41.07 18.57
CA LYS A 340 -5.40 40.29 18.68
C LYS A 340 -6.39 40.96 19.63
N VAL A 341 -7.06 42.01 19.16
CA VAL A 341 -7.99 42.84 19.97
C VAL A 341 -9.09 42.01 20.65
N SER A 342 -9.50 40.88 20.06
CA SER A 342 -10.51 39.98 20.64
C SER A 342 -10.11 39.36 21.97
N TYR A 343 -8.82 39.20 22.27
CA TYR A 343 -8.34 38.65 23.54
C TYR A 343 -8.71 39.58 24.71
N PHE A 344 -8.53 40.90 24.53
CA PHE A 344 -8.89 41.90 25.54
C PHE A 344 -10.41 42.01 25.78
N ASN A 345 -11.23 41.62 24.81
CA ASN A 345 -12.69 41.58 24.97
C ASN A 345 -13.16 40.47 25.92
N GLN A 346 -12.32 39.47 26.21
CA GLN A 346 -12.61 38.38 27.13
C GLN A 346 -12.11 38.67 28.55
N MET A 347 -11.18 39.63 28.71
CA MET A 347 -10.67 40.05 30.01
C MET A 347 -11.73 40.75 30.87
N ASN A 348 -11.61 40.58 32.19
CA ASN A 348 -12.49 41.20 33.18
C ASN A 348 -12.51 42.73 33.02
N SER A 349 -13.70 43.32 32.97
CA SER A 349 -13.91 44.75 32.73
C SER A 349 -13.19 45.65 33.73
N TYR A 350 -12.97 45.16 34.96
CA TYR A 350 -12.28 45.91 36.02
C TYR A 350 -10.76 46.00 35.81
N ILE A 351 -10.15 45.07 35.05
CA ILE A 351 -8.71 45.09 34.74
C ILE A 351 -8.42 45.86 33.44
N ARG A 352 -9.39 45.94 32.51
CA ARG A 352 -9.22 46.62 31.21
C ARG A 352 -8.59 48.02 31.27
N PRO A 353 -8.89 48.90 32.24
CA PRO A 353 -8.24 50.22 32.31
C PRO A 353 -6.72 50.16 32.51
N ILE A 354 -6.21 49.07 33.10
CA ILE A 354 -4.79 48.85 33.40
C ILE A 354 -4.06 48.22 32.19
N VAL A 355 -4.77 47.42 31.39
CA VAL A 355 -4.27 46.65 30.24
C VAL A 355 -3.59 47.52 29.18
N GLY A 356 -4.23 48.63 28.78
CA GLY A 356 -3.68 49.53 27.75
C GLY A 356 -2.34 50.14 28.16
N ARG A 357 -2.23 50.52 29.45
CA ARG A 357 -0.98 51.04 30.03
C ARG A 357 0.12 49.99 30.08
N LEU A 358 -0.20 48.76 30.51
CA LEU A 358 0.75 47.64 30.54
C LEU A 358 1.22 47.22 29.14
N LEU A 359 0.41 47.46 28.11
CA LEU A 359 0.73 47.10 26.74
C LEU A 359 1.72 48.08 26.11
N LEU A 360 1.51 49.39 26.27
CA LEU A 360 2.42 50.41 25.74
C LEU A 360 3.73 50.50 26.54
N ASP A 361 3.65 50.45 27.87
CA ASP A 361 4.79 50.37 28.78
C ASP A 361 5.07 48.91 29.16
N PHE A 362 5.53 48.12 28.17
CA PHE A 362 5.67 46.67 28.24
C PHE A 362 6.85 46.22 29.12
N GLU A 363 6.72 46.46 30.42
CA GLU A 363 7.68 46.14 31.49
C GLU A 363 6.94 46.11 32.84
N PRO A 364 7.54 45.65 33.96
CA PRO A 364 6.88 45.68 35.26
C PRO A 364 6.44 47.08 35.66
N GLN A 365 5.13 47.26 35.88
CA GLN A 365 4.55 48.51 36.36
C GLN A 365 4.10 48.38 37.81
N SER A 366 4.32 49.44 38.59
CA SER A 366 3.80 49.54 39.95
C SER A 366 2.32 49.86 39.93
N ILE A 367 1.52 49.02 40.58
CA ILE A 367 0.06 49.11 40.64
C ILE A 367 -0.38 49.09 42.10
N LYS A 368 -1.10 50.13 42.48
CA LYS A 368 -1.82 50.17 43.76
C LYS A 368 -3.07 49.31 43.65
N ILE A 369 -3.28 48.38 44.59
CA ILE A 369 -4.45 47.50 44.59
C ILE A 369 -5.62 48.21 45.26
N GLU A 370 -6.73 48.37 44.54
CA GLU A 370 -7.99 48.85 45.10
C GLU A 370 -8.97 47.69 45.32
N ASP A 371 -9.91 47.85 46.26
CA ASP A 371 -10.94 46.84 46.55
C ASP A 371 -11.84 46.54 45.34
N SER A 372 -11.99 47.52 44.43
CA SER A 372 -12.86 47.46 43.25
C SER A 372 -12.42 46.41 42.20
N TYR A 373 -11.12 46.10 42.09
CA TYR A 373 -10.58 45.16 41.10
C TYR A 373 -9.71 44.05 41.70
N ARG A 374 -9.67 43.93 43.03
CA ARG A 374 -8.87 42.91 43.75
C ARG A 374 -9.20 41.46 43.35
N GLU A 375 -10.48 41.11 43.27
CA GLU A 375 -10.88 39.75 42.88
C GLU A 375 -10.66 39.51 41.38
N ALA A 376 -10.89 40.53 40.55
CA ALA A 376 -10.58 40.46 39.13
C ALA A 376 -9.10 40.13 38.86
N MET A 377 -8.15 40.70 39.64
CA MET A 377 -6.72 40.37 39.52
C MET A 377 -6.39 38.90 39.83
N LYS A 378 -7.15 38.25 40.72
CA LYS A 378 -6.97 36.82 40.99
C LYS A 378 -7.56 35.96 39.89
N ASP A 379 -8.72 36.35 39.36
CA ASP A 379 -9.38 35.65 38.25
C ASP A 379 -8.56 35.72 36.96
N SER A 380 -7.73 36.75 36.80
CA SER A 380 -6.78 36.91 35.67
C SER A 380 -5.34 36.51 36.02
N ALA A 381 -5.12 35.64 37.01
CA ALA A 381 -3.77 35.24 37.44
C ALA A 381 -2.95 34.52 36.35
N GLU A 382 -3.60 33.97 35.31
CA GLU A 382 -2.92 33.35 34.17
C GLU A 382 -2.42 34.39 33.15
N ASP A 383 -3.03 35.57 33.12
CA ASP A 383 -2.74 36.62 32.14
C ASP A 383 -1.56 37.51 32.58
N PHE A 384 -1.21 37.50 33.86
CA PHE A 384 -0.25 38.44 34.45
C PHE A 384 0.71 37.78 35.44
N PHE A 385 1.96 38.25 35.44
CA PHE A 385 2.85 38.07 36.59
C PHE A 385 2.66 39.20 37.59
N CYS A 386 2.65 38.85 38.88
CA CYS A 386 2.47 39.78 39.99
C CYS A 386 3.47 39.48 41.10
N THR A 387 4.20 40.49 41.60
CA THR A 387 5.18 40.31 42.68
C THR A 387 5.29 41.53 43.59
N ASP A 388 5.74 41.32 44.83
CA ASP A 388 6.13 42.39 45.74
C ASP A 388 7.55 42.90 45.44
N GLU A 389 8.45 42.02 45.00
CA GLU A 389 9.85 42.33 44.65
C GLU A 389 10.22 41.84 43.24
N LEU A 390 10.95 42.67 42.49
CA LEU A 390 11.37 42.38 41.13
C LEU A 390 12.62 41.48 41.08
N VAL A 391 12.60 40.49 40.19
CA VAL A 391 13.66 39.49 40.00
C VAL A 391 14.59 39.91 38.85
N SER A 392 15.90 39.78 39.03
CA SER A 392 16.89 40.09 37.99
C SER A 392 16.98 38.98 36.93
N VAL A 393 16.75 39.34 35.67
CA VAL A 393 16.87 38.39 34.55
C VAL A 393 18.29 37.82 34.46
N VAL A 394 19.31 38.68 34.54
CA VAL A 394 20.70 38.27 34.31
C VAL A 394 21.32 37.57 35.53
N LYS A 395 21.00 38.03 36.75
CA LYS A 395 21.69 37.57 37.97
C LYS A 395 21.00 36.40 38.67
N GLU A 396 19.68 36.25 38.50
CA GLU A 396 18.89 35.28 39.25
C GLU A 396 18.19 34.31 38.29
N LEU A 397 17.39 34.83 37.36
CA LEU A 397 16.52 34.00 36.52
C LEU A 397 17.29 33.20 35.45
N ASN A 398 18.15 33.83 34.64
CA ASN A 398 18.92 33.14 33.60
C ASN A 398 19.83 32.03 34.15
N PRO A 399 20.54 32.22 35.29
CA PRO A 399 21.24 31.13 35.96
C PRO A 399 20.32 29.96 36.36
N ALA A 400 19.18 30.24 37.01
CA ALA A 400 18.23 29.20 37.41
C ALA A 400 17.67 28.41 36.22
N ILE A 401 17.29 29.10 35.13
CA ILE A 401 16.85 28.45 33.89
C ILE A 401 18.00 27.60 33.30
N SER A 402 19.23 28.13 33.31
CA SER A 402 20.38 27.42 32.78
C SER A 402 20.64 26.13 33.55
N ASP A 403 20.57 26.16 34.87
CA ASP A 403 20.85 25.00 35.70
C ASP A 403 19.79 23.90 35.49
N ASP A 404 18.50 24.26 35.52
CA ASP A 404 17.39 23.31 35.34
C ASP A 404 17.41 22.67 33.94
N PHE A 405 17.48 23.49 32.87
CA PHE A 405 17.45 22.97 31.50
C PHE A 405 18.76 22.28 31.08
N SER A 406 19.91 22.70 31.58
CA SER A 406 21.18 22.00 31.30
C SER A 406 21.20 20.64 31.99
N ALA A 407 20.70 20.54 33.22
CA ALA A 407 20.57 19.25 33.91
C ALA A 407 19.65 18.29 33.14
N TYR A 408 18.53 18.77 32.61
CA TYR A 408 17.65 17.96 31.76
C TYR A 408 18.31 17.58 30.42
N LEU A 409 19.00 18.51 29.76
CA LEU A 409 19.72 18.24 28.51
C LEU A 409 20.79 17.16 28.68
N GLU A 410 21.56 17.19 29.76
CA GLU A 410 22.58 16.16 30.03
C GLU A 410 21.94 14.77 30.24
N LYS A 411 20.81 14.68 30.95
CA LYS A 411 20.05 13.41 31.05
C LYS A 411 19.61 12.89 29.67
N CYS A 412 19.16 13.78 28.77
CA CYS A 412 18.80 13.39 27.40
C CYS A 412 20.02 12.93 26.59
N LYS A 413 21.18 13.57 26.77
CA LYS A 413 22.43 13.19 26.12
C LYS A 413 22.95 11.83 26.56
N GLU A 414 22.81 11.49 27.85
CA GLU A 414 23.13 10.16 28.37
C GLU A 414 22.29 9.04 27.73
N GLN A 415 21.07 9.38 27.27
CA GLN A 415 20.17 8.48 26.53
C GLN A 415 20.44 8.47 25.01
N GLY A 416 21.50 9.16 24.54
CA GLY A 416 21.87 9.25 23.13
C GLY A 416 21.06 10.27 22.31
N LYS A 417 20.28 11.15 22.95
CA LYS A 417 19.49 12.20 22.28
C LYS A 417 20.20 13.56 22.33
N TYR A 418 19.98 14.41 21.34
CA TYR A 418 20.38 15.84 21.33
C TYR A 418 21.89 16.10 21.55
N THR A 419 22.74 15.20 21.08
CA THR A 419 24.19 15.25 21.32
C THR A 419 24.86 16.49 20.73
N SER A 420 24.27 17.08 19.68
CA SER A 420 24.81 18.28 19.03
C SER A 420 24.36 19.60 19.67
N VAL A 421 23.41 19.57 20.62
CA VAL A 421 22.80 20.76 21.21
C VAL A 421 23.69 21.34 22.33
N ASP A 422 24.02 22.62 22.21
CA ASP A 422 24.65 23.43 23.25
C ASP A 422 23.62 24.40 23.84
N TYR A 423 23.33 24.28 25.14
CA TYR A 423 22.31 25.10 25.80
C TYR A 423 22.54 26.60 25.57
N ILE A 424 23.77 27.10 25.79
CA ILE A 424 24.06 28.54 25.74
C ILE A 424 23.88 29.08 24.32
N ARG A 425 24.44 28.40 23.32
CA ARG A 425 24.45 28.85 21.92
C ARG A 425 23.11 28.64 21.23
N ASN A 426 22.40 27.57 21.55
CA ASN A 426 21.22 27.16 20.80
C ASN A 426 19.90 27.56 21.49
N VAL A 427 19.84 27.57 22.82
CA VAL A 427 18.60 27.81 23.59
C VAL A 427 18.68 29.09 24.44
N GLY A 428 19.68 29.18 25.32
CA GLY A 428 19.80 30.24 26.32
C GLY A 428 19.91 31.66 25.75
N LYS A 429 20.45 31.82 24.54
CA LYS A 429 20.44 33.11 23.82
C LYS A 429 19.01 33.63 23.58
N TYR A 430 18.09 32.75 23.20
CA TYR A 430 16.70 33.11 22.89
C TYR A 430 15.89 33.39 24.15
N PHE A 431 16.08 32.60 25.21
CA PHE A 431 15.52 32.90 26.52
C PHE A 431 15.94 34.29 26.98
N SER A 432 17.23 34.62 26.84
CA SER A 432 17.74 35.94 27.19
C SER A 432 17.11 37.06 26.36
N TYR A 433 16.86 36.84 25.06
CA TYR A 433 16.20 37.84 24.20
C TYR A 433 14.76 38.08 24.63
N ILE A 434 13.98 37.02 24.83
CA ILE A 434 12.57 37.07 25.25
C ILE A 434 12.44 37.75 26.62
N LEU A 435 13.22 37.32 27.61
CA LEU A 435 13.13 37.83 28.97
C LEU A 435 13.62 39.28 29.07
N SER A 436 14.66 39.65 28.31
CA SER A 436 15.11 41.05 28.23
C SER A 436 14.02 41.95 27.65
N ALA A 437 13.25 41.45 26.68
CA ALA A 437 12.14 42.16 26.05
C ALA A 437 10.87 42.26 26.93
N CYS A 438 10.91 41.73 28.15
CA CYS A 438 9.87 41.89 29.16
C CYS A 438 10.39 42.61 30.42
N SER A 439 11.67 42.96 30.45
CA SER A 439 12.34 43.53 31.63
C SER A 439 12.35 45.05 31.63
N ASN A 440 12.44 45.65 32.82
CA ASN A 440 12.59 47.09 32.98
C ASN A 440 14.00 47.59 32.62
N SER A 441 14.27 48.90 32.79
CA SER A 441 15.58 49.50 32.48
C SER A 441 16.76 48.90 33.24
N ASP A 442 16.52 48.28 34.41
CA ASP A 442 17.52 47.64 35.25
C ASP A 442 17.67 46.13 34.95
N GLY A 443 16.93 45.60 33.95
CA GLY A 443 16.94 44.19 33.59
C GLY A 443 16.20 43.31 34.60
N LYS A 444 15.15 43.83 35.24
CA LYS A 444 14.32 43.09 36.20
C LYS A 444 12.89 42.87 35.69
N ILE A 445 12.29 41.75 36.09
CA ILE A 445 10.90 41.38 35.76
C ILE A 445 10.06 41.13 37.01
N ALA A 446 8.73 41.22 36.88
CA ALA A 446 7.81 40.63 37.84
C ALA A 446 7.68 39.13 37.55
N PHE A 447 8.04 38.28 38.52
CA PHE A 447 8.12 36.83 38.35
C PHE A 447 7.53 36.10 39.56
N SER A 448 6.20 36.06 39.62
CA SER A 448 5.40 35.39 40.66
C SER A 448 3.93 35.37 40.20
N THR A 449 3.08 34.59 40.89
CA THR A 449 1.66 34.44 40.52
C THR A 449 0.71 34.88 41.62
N ALA A 450 -0.48 35.36 41.23
CA ALA A 450 -1.60 35.59 42.15
C ALA A 450 -2.42 34.30 42.43
N CYS A 451 -2.16 33.21 41.69
CA CYS A 451 -2.87 31.94 41.83
C CYS A 451 -2.53 31.27 43.18
N ARG A 452 -3.55 31.01 44.00
CA ARG A 452 -3.36 30.44 45.35
C ARG A 452 -3.49 28.91 45.41
N ASN A 453 -4.07 28.30 44.38
CA ASN A 453 -4.50 26.91 44.45
C ASN A 453 -3.46 25.93 43.89
N ASN A 454 -2.53 26.39 43.05
CA ASN A 454 -1.45 25.56 42.50
C ASN A 454 -0.36 26.48 41.89
N LYS A 455 0.74 26.69 42.62
CA LYS A 455 1.83 27.59 42.23
C LYS A 455 2.66 26.98 41.10
N GLU A 456 2.89 25.68 41.20
CA GLU A 456 3.70 24.84 40.33
C GLU A 456 3.07 24.76 38.94
N LYS A 457 1.75 24.51 38.87
CA LYS A 457 0.98 24.57 37.62
C LYS A 457 0.99 25.97 37.00
N ALA A 458 0.95 27.03 37.81
CA ALA A 458 1.06 28.39 37.30
C ALA A 458 2.45 28.65 36.70
N LEU A 459 3.54 28.23 37.36
CA LEU A 459 4.90 28.31 36.82
C LEU A 459 5.01 27.60 35.46
N ALA A 460 4.46 26.39 35.36
CA ALA A 460 4.45 25.63 34.11
C ALA A 460 3.68 26.36 32.99
N THR A 461 2.40 26.66 33.24
CA THR A 461 1.46 27.12 32.21
C THR A 461 1.59 28.60 31.84
N THR A 462 2.17 29.44 32.71
CA THR A 462 2.30 30.89 32.45
C THR A 462 3.72 31.30 32.07
N PHE A 463 4.74 30.47 32.39
CA PHE A 463 6.14 30.77 32.14
C PHE A 463 6.90 29.69 31.36
N LEU A 464 7.03 28.46 31.90
CA LEU A 464 7.91 27.44 31.32
C LEU A 464 7.51 27.02 29.90
N ILE A 465 6.28 26.54 29.70
CA ILE A 465 5.86 26.12 28.34
C ILE A 465 5.78 27.33 27.40
N PRO A 466 5.19 28.48 27.78
CA PRO A 466 5.16 29.65 26.89
C PRO A 466 6.56 30.16 26.49
N LEU A 467 7.55 30.10 27.39
CA LEU A 467 8.94 30.47 27.07
C LEU A 467 9.53 29.53 26.01
N LEU A 468 9.31 28.22 26.17
CA LEU A 468 9.77 27.20 25.23
C LEU A 468 9.07 27.32 23.87
N GLU A 469 7.76 27.55 23.86
CA GLU A 469 6.97 27.72 22.65
C GLU A 469 7.39 28.98 21.88
N LEU A 470 7.54 30.12 22.57
CA LEU A 470 8.07 31.34 21.95
C LEU A 470 9.47 31.10 21.38
N THR A 471 10.33 30.40 22.12
CA THR A 471 11.68 30.03 21.66
C THR A 471 11.64 29.14 20.42
N TYR A 472 10.74 28.16 20.39
CA TYR A 472 10.50 27.31 19.24
C TYR A 472 10.08 28.13 18.02
N ASP A 473 9.17 29.09 18.22
CA ASP A 473 8.68 29.99 17.17
C ASP A 473 9.82 30.86 16.62
N PHE A 474 10.65 31.44 17.50
CA PHE A 474 11.84 32.21 17.10
C PHE A 474 12.84 31.35 16.31
N ILE A 475 13.20 30.17 16.79
CA ILE A 475 14.11 29.27 16.07
C ILE A 475 13.49 28.87 14.72
N SER A 476 12.20 28.58 14.67
CA SER A 476 11.50 28.21 13.43
C SER A 476 11.44 29.31 12.39
N GLN A 477 11.41 30.56 12.83
CA GLN A 477 11.40 31.73 11.95
C GLN A 477 12.80 32.12 11.48
N TYR A 478 13.79 32.09 12.38
CA TYR A 478 15.08 32.75 12.18
C TYR A 478 16.25 31.80 11.93
N GLU A 479 16.15 30.52 12.33
CA GLU A 479 17.19 29.51 12.13
C GLU A 479 16.84 28.58 10.94
N ASP A 480 17.84 27.84 10.47
CA ASP A 480 17.68 26.91 9.34
C ASP A 480 17.10 25.56 9.79
N ASN A 481 15.92 25.21 9.28
CA ASN A 481 15.20 23.99 9.64
C ASN A 481 15.86 22.70 9.14
N GLU A 482 16.82 22.77 8.20
CA GLU A 482 17.51 21.59 7.69
C GLU A 482 18.81 21.27 8.44
N ASP A 483 19.35 22.26 9.16
CA ASP A 483 20.53 22.08 10.01
C ASP A 483 20.25 21.06 11.12
N GLN A 484 21.19 20.13 11.33
CA GLN A 484 21.04 19.06 12.30
C GLN A 484 20.95 19.62 13.73
N VAL A 485 21.81 20.60 14.06
CA VAL A 485 21.83 21.21 15.40
C VAL A 485 20.51 21.94 15.67
N THR A 486 19.99 22.65 14.67
CA THR A 486 18.71 23.37 14.78
C THR A 486 17.53 22.40 14.95
N ARG A 487 17.51 21.28 14.22
CA ARG A 487 16.49 20.23 14.39
C ARG A 487 16.55 19.59 15.77
N GLU A 488 17.74 19.16 16.21
CA GLU A 488 17.91 18.59 17.55
C GLU A 488 17.58 19.60 18.66
N THR A 489 17.88 20.89 18.47
CA THR A 489 17.53 21.95 19.44
C THR A 489 16.01 22.12 19.55
N LYS A 490 15.31 22.10 18.42
CA LYS A 490 13.86 22.14 18.39
C LYS A 490 13.26 20.91 19.06
N ASP A 491 13.74 19.73 18.72
CA ASP A 491 13.27 18.48 19.32
C ASP A 491 13.50 18.49 20.85
N PHE A 492 14.65 18.99 21.31
CA PHE A 492 14.92 19.19 22.73
C PHE A 492 13.92 20.15 23.41
N ILE A 493 13.58 21.28 22.79
CA ILE A 493 12.60 22.24 23.33
C ILE A 493 11.22 21.57 23.50
N LEU A 494 10.83 20.72 22.56
CA LEU A 494 9.54 20.04 22.58
C LEU A 494 9.48 18.90 23.58
N ASP A 495 10.56 18.10 23.66
CA ASP A 495 10.71 17.10 24.71
C ASP A 495 10.68 17.76 26.09
N SER A 496 11.25 18.97 26.20
CA SER A 496 11.18 19.76 27.44
C SER A 496 9.75 20.20 27.76
N ILE A 497 8.95 20.63 26.78
CA ILE A 497 7.52 20.95 26.98
C ILE A 497 6.77 19.72 27.49
N LYS A 498 6.94 18.57 26.84
CA LYS A 498 6.31 17.31 27.29
C LYS A 498 6.73 16.93 28.69
N PHE A 499 8.02 17.05 28.99
CA PHE A 499 8.56 16.77 30.33
C PHE A 499 7.89 17.66 31.38
N ILE A 500 7.65 18.94 31.07
CA ILE A 500 6.90 19.85 31.93
C ILE A 500 5.43 19.44 32.05
N GLU A 501 4.75 19.10 30.95
CA GLU A 501 3.35 18.65 30.96
C GLU A 501 3.17 17.40 31.83
N SER A 502 4.03 16.38 31.66
CA SER A 502 4.04 15.19 32.51
C SER A 502 4.35 15.53 33.96
N SER A 503 5.29 16.45 34.22
CA SER A 503 5.59 16.89 35.59
C SER A 503 4.41 17.61 36.26
N VAL A 504 3.55 18.29 35.48
CA VAL A 504 2.31 18.89 36.00
C VAL A 504 1.28 17.82 36.36
N GLU A 505 1.13 16.79 35.53
CA GLU A 505 0.20 15.67 35.78
C GLU A 505 0.64 14.81 36.98
N GLU A 506 1.95 14.60 37.13
CA GLU A 506 2.56 13.82 38.20
C GLU A 506 2.81 14.61 39.49
N GLU A 507 2.53 15.92 39.49
CA GLU A 507 2.80 16.84 40.61
C GLU A 507 4.28 16.89 41.05
N THR A 508 5.23 16.87 40.10
CA THR A 508 6.69 16.81 40.33
C THR A 508 7.48 18.03 39.81
N ILE A 509 6.80 19.14 39.52
CA ILE A 509 7.42 20.37 39.00
C ILE A 509 8.46 20.98 39.95
N ASP A 510 8.22 20.89 41.26
CA ASP A 510 9.11 21.40 42.29
C ASP A 510 10.44 20.63 42.38
N ASP A 511 10.41 19.32 42.13
CA ASP A 511 11.61 18.48 42.03
C ASP A 511 12.35 18.66 40.69
N ASN A 512 11.61 18.73 39.59
CA ASN A 512 12.20 18.77 38.24
C ASN A 512 12.74 20.16 37.84
N PHE A 513 12.22 21.22 38.46
CA PHE A 513 12.62 22.62 38.24
C PHE A 513 12.86 23.34 39.58
N GLU A 514 13.65 22.73 40.46
CA GLU A 514 13.92 23.20 41.83
C GLU A 514 14.42 24.66 41.84
N ASN A 515 15.37 24.99 40.96
CA ASN A 515 15.98 26.31 40.95
C ASN A 515 14.96 27.40 40.57
N LEU A 516 14.17 27.17 39.52
CA LEU A 516 13.11 28.10 39.12
C LEU A 516 11.95 28.17 40.12
N ASN A 517 11.55 27.03 40.68
CA ASN A 517 10.47 26.98 41.67
C ASN A 517 10.83 27.70 42.97
N SER A 518 12.13 27.73 43.34
CA SER A 518 12.63 28.45 44.50
C SER A 518 12.52 29.98 44.37
N ILE A 519 12.52 30.50 43.14
CA ILE A 519 12.42 31.94 42.84
C ILE A 519 10.96 32.35 42.62
N PHE A 520 10.11 31.44 42.10
CA PHE A 520 8.71 31.74 41.79
C PHE A 520 7.81 31.58 43.03
N GLU A 521 7.20 32.68 43.48
CA GLU A 521 6.37 32.73 44.69
C GLU A 521 4.88 33.07 44.41
N THR A 522 4.04 32.88 45.43
CA THR A 522 2.63 33.33 45.41
C THR A 522 2.51 34.75 46.00
N CYS A 523 2.19 35.73 45.16
CA CYS A 523 1.99 37.11 45.57
C CYS A 523 0.67 37.31 46.34
N LYS A 524 0.73 38.02 47.48
CA LYS A 524 -0.43 38.25 48.35
C LYS A 524 -1.16 39.54 47.96
N ILE A 525 -2.13 39.44 47.06
CA ILE A 525 -3.00 40.58 46.69
C ILE A 525 -3.90 41.03 47.87
N LYS A 526 -3.59 42.20 48.44
CA LYS A 526 -4.34 42.89 49.51
C LYS A 526 -4.65 44.34 49.09
N SER A 527 -5.85 44.82 49.42
CA SER A 527 -6.24 46.21 49.16
C SER A 527 -5.32 47.18 49.90
N GLY A 528 -4.90 48.25 49.20
CA GLY A 528 -3.97 49.25 49.69
C GLY A 528 -2.49 48.93 49.49
N ASN A 529 -2.13 47.68 49.16
CA ASN A 529 -0.76 47.32 48.81
C ASN A 529 -0.41 47.84 47.41
N GLU A 530 0.87 48.14 47.20
CA GLU A 530 1.44 48.43 45.90
C GLU A 530 2.25 47.20 45.47
N ILE A 531 1.95 46.66 44.29
CA ILE A 531 2.61 45.47 43.72
C ILE A 531 3.11 45.77 42.31
N TYR A 532 4.09 45.02 41.85
CA TYR A 532 4.51 45.06 40.45
C TYR A 532 3.72 44.06 39.62
N MET A 533 3.26 44.48 38.45
CA MET A 533 2.49 43.67 37.51
C MET A 533 3.00 43.83 36.08
N GLN A 534 2.98 42.74 35.31
CA GLN A 534 3.23 42.72 33.86
C GLN A 534 2.48 41.55 33.22
N TYR A 535 2.36 41.52 31.89
CA TYR A 535 1.81 40.35 31.19
C TYR A 535 2.65 39.09 31.42
N SER A 536 1.97 37.95 31.60
CA SER A 536 2.62 36.65 31.61
C SER A 536 3.09 36.27 30.20
N LEU A 537 4.08 35.39 30.06
CA LEU A 537 4.53 34.95 28.73
C LEU A 537 3.41 34.28 27.92
N ARG A 538 2.49 33.59 28.61
CA ARG A 538 1.27 33.05 28.00
C ARG A 538 0.38 34.13 27.40
N ALA A 539 0.11 35.20 28.14
CA ALA A 539 -0.69 36.32 27.62
C ALA A 539 -0.01 36.99 26.43
N ILE A 540 1.31 37.20 26.49
CA ILE A 540 2.08 37.78 25.38
C ILE A 540 1.91 36.96 24.10
N ARG A 541 2.00 35.63 24.21
CA ARG A 541 1.80 34.72 23.08
C ARG A 541 0.39 34.77 22.49
N GLU A 542 -0.63 34.98 23.32
CA GLU A 542 -2.03 35.11 22.86
C GLU A 542 -2.37 36.48 22.30
N ILE A 543 -1.78 37.54 22.84
CA ILE A 543 -1.99 38.94 22.43
C ILE A 543 -1.38 39.20 21.05
N ILE A 544 -0.21 38.62 20.79
CA ILE A 544 0.58 38.81 19.56
C ILE A 544 0.40 37.58 18.67
N GLU A 545 -0.26 37.73 17.51
CA GLU A 545 -0.42 36.63 16.54
C GLU A 545 0.94 36.06 16.11
N GLN A 546 1.10 34.72 16.20
CA GLN A 546 2.32 34.02 15.82
C GLN A 546 2.32 33.67 14.31
N PRO A 547 3.48 33.46 13.64
CA PRO A 547 3.54 33.16 12.19
C PRO A 547 3.20 31.73 11.78
N ILE A 548 3.10 30.81 12.74
CA ILE A 548 2.53 29.48 12.54
C ILE A 548 1.14 29.53 13.18
N GLY A 549 0.12 29.55 12.33
CA GLY A 549 -1.28 29.58 12.75
C GLY A 549 -1.73 28.26 13.38
N SER A 550 -2.97 28.25 13.89
CA SER A 550 -3.55 27.07 14.55
C SER A 550 -3.59 25.82 13.66
N PRO A 551 -3.28 24.61 14.20
CA PRO A 551 -3.47 23.35 13.48
C PRO A 551 -4.93 23.07 13.12
N LYS A 552 -5.88 23.79 13.73
CA LYS A 552 -7.31 23.70 13.45
C LYS A 552 -7.65 24.42 12.16
N LEU A 553 -7.72 23.66 11.08
CA LEU A 553 -7.98 24.20 9.74
C LEU A 553 -9.44 24.65 9.58
N LYS A 554 -9.71 25.40 8.51
CA LYS A 554 -11.07 25.81 8.11
C LYS A 554 -11.44 25.16 6.78
N TYR A 555 -12.74 25.10 6.49
CA TYR A 555 -13.24 24.66 5.19
C TYR A 555 -13.51 25.87 4.30
N LYS A 556 -12.62 26.18 3.33
CA LYS A 556 -12.75 27.33 2.41
C LYS A 556 -13.17 28.62 3.14
N ASP A 557 -12.41 28.99 4.16
CA ASP A 557 -12.64 30.13 5.08
C ASP A 557 -13.84 30.01 6.07
N MET A 558 -14.62 28.93 6.02
CA MET A 558 -15.74 28.66 6.94
C MET A 558 -15.34 27.78 8.14
N SER A 559 -16.03 27.93 9.27
CA SER A 559 -15.92 27.03 10.42
C SER A 559 -16.34 25.60 10.05
N LEU A 560 -15.49 24.63 10.40
CA LEU A 560 -15.71 23.20 10.14
C LEU A 560 -16.95 22.67 10.85
N ASP A 561 -17.15 23.02 12.12
CA ASP A 561 -18.27 22.50 12.94
C ASP A 561 -19.63 22.88 12.33
N LYS A 562 -19.78 24.15 11.91
CA LYS A 562 -20.99 24.62 11.21
C LYS A 562 -21.26 23.88 9.90
N LYS A 563 -20.20 23.49 9.18
CA LYS A 563 -20.33 22.76 7.92
C LYS A 563 -20.63 21.28 8.15
N LEU A 564 -20.06 20.68 9.18
CA LEU A 564 -20.34 19.29 9.58
C LEU A 564 -21.81 19.10 9.95
N GLU A 565 -22.44 20.04 10.66
CA GLU A 565 -23.88 20.00 10.97
C GLU A 565 -24.76 19.87 9.71
N SER A 566 -24.35 20.52 8.61
CA SER A 566 -25.07 20.50 7.33
C SER A 566 -24.68 19.33 6.40
N SER A 567 -23.69 18.51 6.78
CA SER A 567 -23.08 17.50 5.91
C SER A 567 -23.86 16.18 5.90
N ASN A 568 -23.92 15.53 4.74
CA ASN A 568 -24.55 14.23 4.62
C ASN A 568 -23.57 13.10 4.99
N PHE A 569 -23.64 12.59 6.21
CA PHE A 569 -22.78 11.49 6.67
C PHE A 569 -23.03 10.13 5.98
N ARG A 570 -24.12 9.95 5.22
CA ARG A 570 -24.23 8.77 4.33
C ARG A 570 -23.25 8.84 3.15
N GLN A 571 -22.69 10.03 2.91
CA GLN A 571 -21.66 10.28 1.91
C GLN A 571 -20.26 10.45 2.50
N SER A 572 -20.05 10.10 3.77
CA SER A 572 -18.76 10.23 4.43
C SER A 572 -17.65 9.47 3.70
N VAL A 573 -16.49 10.10 3.68
CA VAL A 573 -15.25 9.60 3.10
C VAL A 573 -14.28 9.32 4.25
N LEU A 574 -13.57 8.20 4.19
CA LEU A 574 -12.58 7.83 5.20
C LEU A 574 -11.22 8.42 4.83
N LEU A 575 -10.59 9.14 5.76
CA LEU A 575 -9.21 9.60 5.58
C LEU A 575 -8.26 8.42 5.79
N THR A 576 -7.49 8.08 4.76
CA THR A 576 -6.56 6.96 4.78
C THR A 576 -5.15 7.41 4.45
N SER A 577 -4.15 6.68 4.91
CA SER A 577 -2.78 6.78 4.39
C SER A 577 -2.29 5.38 4.03
N ARG A 578 -1.76 5.21 2.81
CA ARG A 578 -1.25 3.92 2.33
C ARG A 578 0.27 3.96 2.26
N SER A 579 0.94 3.14 3.07
CA SER A 579 2.35 2.82 2.89
C SER A 579 2.46 1.35 2.47
N SER A 580 2.85 1.11 1.22
CA SER A 580 2.91 -0.22 0.61
C SER A 580 1.63 -1.08 0.83
N ASP A 581 1.70 -2.05 1.74
CA ASP A 581 0.63 -3.01 2.10
C ASP A 581 -0.09 -2.65 3.42
N ASN A 582 0.33 -1.59 4.11
CA ASN A 582 -0.33 -1.08 5.31
C ASN A 582 -1.26 0.08 4.98
N THR A 583 -2.50 0.00 5.47
CA THR A 583 -3.48 1.09 5.40
C THR A 583 -3.79 1.62 6.79
N ILE A 584 -3.50 2.90 7.01
CA ILE A 584 -3.86 3.61 8.24
C ILE A 584 -5.17 4.36 7.99
N ILE A 585 -6.11 4.27 8.91
CA ILE A 585 -7.38 5.02 8.88
C ILE A 585 -7.46 5.89 10.12
N PHE A 586 -7.65 7.19 9.92
CA PHE A 586 -7.84 8.13 11.03
C PHE A 586 -9.34 8.32 11.31
N VAL A 587 -9.74 8.16 12.58
CA VAL A 587 -11.11 8.41 13.04
C VAL A 587 -11.15 9.75 13.76
N PRO A 588 -11.81 10.79 13.18
CA PRO A 588 -11.86 12.12 13.76
C PRO A 588 -12.75 12.21 15.00
N ILE A 589 -12.62 13.31 15.74
CA ILE A 589 -13.43 13.68 16.90
C ILE A 589 -14.78 14.21 16.41
N LEU A 590 -15.85 13.46 16.62
CA LEU A 590 -17.21 13.78 16.15
C LEU A 590 -18.22 13.66 17.28
N GLU A 591 -19.30 14.44 17.22
CA GLU A 591 -20.47 14.26 18.10
C GLU A 591 -21.17 12.91 17.85
N ASP A 592 -21.95 12.43 18.83
CA ASP A 592 -22.60 11.12 18.84
C ASP A 592 -23.30 10.71 17.53
N GLU A 593 -24.21 11.55 17.01
CA GLU A 593 -25.00 11.21 15.82
C GLU A 593 -24.17 11.16 14.52
N PRO A 594 -23.33 12.16 14.22
CA PRO A 594 -22.28 12.06 13.20
C PRO A 594 -21.39 10.82 13.33
N LEU A 595 -20.90 10.53 14.54
CA LEU A 595 -19.98 9.43 14.80
C LEU A 595 -20.62 8.07 14.53
N LYS A 596 -21.87 7.85 14.96
CA LYS A 596 -22.63 6.61 14.64
C LYS A 596 -22.69 6.36 13.14
N LYS A 597 -22.98 7.39 12.34
CA LYS A 597 -23.06 7.28 10.88
C LYS A 597 -21.68 7.03 10.25
N TYR A 598 -20.64 7.70 10.75
CA TYR A 598 -19.26 7.46 10.32
C TYR A 598 -18.81 6.01 10.60
N ILE A 599 -19.16 5.47 11.78
CA ILE A 599 -18.87 4.09 12.18
C ILE A 599 -19.54 3.06 11.27
N LEU A 600 -20.77 3.29 10.81
CA LEU A 600 -21.42 2.43 9.81
C LEU A 600 -20.60 2.36 8.52
N ARG A 601 -20.06 3.50 8.06
CA ARG A 601 -19.21 3.53 6.87
C ARG A 601 -17.88 2.79 7.10
N LEU A 602 -17.24 3.02 8.25
CA LEU A 602 -16.02 2.30 8.62
C LEU A 602 -16.26 0.78 8.67
N LYS A 603 -17.41 0.35 9.21
CA LYS A 603 -17.83 -1.06 9.22
C LYS A 603 -17.97 -1.65 7.82
N ASP A 604 -18.60 -0.91 6.90
CA ASP A 604 -18.75 -1.35 5.51
C ASP A 604 -17.39 -1.46 4.81
N TYR A 605 -16.48 -0.52 5.07
CA TYR A 605 -15.10 -0.59 4.57
C TYR A 605 -14.37 -1.83 5.09
N ILE A 606 -14.38 -2.07 6.41
CA ILE A 606 -13.73 -3.25 7.01
C ILE A 606 -14.32 -4.55 6.42
N LYS A 607 -15.64 -4.63 6.23
CA LYS A 607 -16.28 -5.78 5.58
C LYS A 607 -15.81 -5.97 4.14
N SER A 608 -15.66 -4.89 3.37
CA SER A 608 -15.14 -4.96 1.99
C SER A 608 -13.69 -5.46 1.93
N GLN A 609 -12.87 -5.13 2.92
CA GLN A 609 -11.45 -5.51 2.99
C GLN A 609 -11.20 -6.86 3.67
N LYS A 610 -12.21 -7.45 4.33
CA LYS A 610 -12.06 -8.67 5.15
C LYS A 610 -11.47 -9.84 4.37
N ASN A 611 -11.89 -10.04 3.13
CA ASN A 611 -11.37 -11.14 2.31
C ASN A 611 -9.91 -10.91 1.95
N ASP A 612 -9.57 -9.69 1.51
CA ASP A 612 -8.20 -9.35 1.12
C ASP A 612 -7.23 -9.40 2.30
N LEU A 613 -7.65 -8.92 3.48
CA LEU A 613 -6.92 -9.10 4.74
C LEU A 613 -6.72 -10.57 5.13
N HIS A 614 -7.62 -11.46 4.72
CA HIS A 614 -7.49 -12.90 5.00
C HIS A 614 -6.57 -13.60 3.99
N THR A 615 -6.60 -13.19 2.73
CA THR A 615 -5.88 -13.87 1.64
C THR A 615 -4.48 -13.33 1.39
N ASN A 616 -4.23 -12.03 1.57
CA ASN A 616 -2.94 -11.41 1.31
C ASN A 616 -2.14 -11.22 2.60
N ALA A 617 -1.09 -12.02 2.81
CA ALA A 617 -0.30 -12.03 4.05
C ALA A 617 0.18 -10.65 4.52
N SER A 618 0.77 -9.83 3.64
CA SER A 618 1.37 -8.54 4.01
C SER A 618 0.36 -7.43 4.27
N LYS A 619 -0.88 -7.57 3.78
CA LYS A 619 -1.88 -6.51 3.87
C LYS A 619 -2.36 -6.31 5.30
N THR A 620 -2.25 -5.09 5.81
CA THR A 620 -2.68 -4.73 7.16
C THR A 620 -3.51 -3.45 7.17
N ILE A 621 -4.42 -3.35 8.14
CA ILE A 621 -5.23 -2.16 8.41
C ILE A 621 -5.07 -1.79 9.87
N ARG A 622 -4.67 -0.54 10.12
CA ARG A 622 -4.69 0.04 11.46
C ARG A 622 -5.66 1.22 11.52
N ILE A 623 -6.57 1.16 12.47
CA ILE A 623 -7.56 2.20 12.74
C ILE A 623 -7.09 2.96 13.97
N VAL A 624 -6.78 4.24 13.77
CA VAL A 624 -6.28 5.15 14.80
C VAL A 624 -7.37 6.16 15.10
N TYR A 625 -7.89 6.13 16.32
CA TYR A 625 -8.93 7.06 16.76
C TYR A 625 -8.34 8.15 17.65
N LEU A 626 -8.82 9.39 17.47
CA LEU A 626 -8.32 10.56 18.20
C LEU A 626 -9.02 10.76 19.55
N GLN A 627 -10.12 10.05 19.79
CA GLN A 627 -10.86 10.08 21.06
C GLN A 627 -11.47 8.71 21.35
N GLU A 628 -11.35 8.25 22.59
CA GLU A 628 -12.04 7.04 23.05
C GLU A 628 -13.56 7.24 23.06
N HIS A 629 -14.28 6.26 22.52
CA HIS A 629 -15.74 6.29 22.49
C HIS A 629 -16.33 4.88 22.49
N GLU A 630 -17.46 4.69 23.20
CA GLU A 630 -18.16 3.39 23.31
C GLU A 630 -18.49 2.76 21.96
N TYR A 631 -18.99 3.53 20.97
CA TYR A 631 -19.30 3.03 19.64
C TYR A 631 -18.08 2.44 18.90
N ILE A 632 -16.86 2.96 19.14
CA ILE A 632 -15.63 2.41 18.55
C ILE A 632 -15.29 1.07 19.21
N SER A 633 -15.43 0.97 20.53
CA SER A 633 -15.27 -0.29 21.27
C SER A 633 -16.28 -1.35 20.85
N GLN A 634 -17.56 -0.96 20.64
CA GLN A 634 -18.59 -1.84 20.09
C GLN A 634 -18.24 -2.31 18.67
N LEU A 635 -17.80 -1.40 17.78
CA LEU A 635 -17.37 -1.76 16.43
C LEU A 635 -16.20 -2.76 16.49
N LYS A 636 -15.19 -2.51 17.32
CA LYS A 636 -14.03 -3.40 17.51
C LYS A 636 -14.48 -4.81 17.89
N GLU A 637 -15.37 -4.95 18.85
CA GLU A 637 -15.95 -6.23 19.26
C GLU A 637 -16.69 -6.93 18.10
N GLU A 638 -17.55 -6.20 17.38
CA GLU A 638 -18.34 -6.74 16.26
C GLU A 638 -17.50 -7.20 15.07
N VAL A 639 -16.41 -6.51 14.75
CA VAL A 639 -15.58 -6.84 13.57
C VAL A 639 -14.41 -7.75 13.89
N CYS A 640 -14.00 -7.85 15.16
CA CYS A 640 -12.87 -8.69 15.57
C CYS A 640 -13.28 -10.09 16.02
N LYS A 641 -14.54 -10.31 16.41
CA LYS A 641 -15.03 -11.60 16.92
C LYS A 641 -16.02 -12.28 15.98
N ASP A 642 -16.07 -13.61 16.03
CA ASP A 642 -17.10 -14.40 15.38
C ASP A 642 -18.37 -14.55 16.25
N GLY A 643 -19.41 -15.22 15.71
CA GLY A 643 -20.67 -15.44 16.44
C GLY A 643 -20.55 -16.29 17.71
N SER A 644 -19.38 -16.89 17.96
CA SER A 644 -19.06 -17.64 19.18
C SER A 644 -18.21 -16.85 20.18
N GLY A 645 -17.88 -15.59 19.87
CA GLY A 645 -17.05 -14.71 20.71
C GLY A 645 -15.54 -14.92 20.56
N ASN A 646 -15.10 -15.77 19.62
CA ASN A 646 -13.68 -16.02 19.37
C ASN A 646 -13.11 -14.96 18.41
N LEU A 647 -11.85 -14.57 18.62
CA LEU A 647 -11.16 -13.64 17.72
C LEU A 647 -11.00 -14.26 16.31
N LEU A 648 -11.34 -13.47 15.30
CA LEU A 648 -11.15 -13.82 13.89
C LEU A 648 -9.66 -13.95 13.55
N PRO A 649 -9.30 -14.77 12.55
CA PRO A 649 -7.91 -14.97 12.14
C PRO A 649 -7.17 -13.66 11.84
N ILE A 650 -7.81 -12.73 11.12
CA ILE A 650 -7.25 -11.41 10.79
C ILE A 650 -6.89 -10.59 12.03
N CYS A 651 -7.59 -10.76 13.15
CA CYS A 651 -7.33 -10.05 14.40
C CYS A 651 -6.32 -10.78 15.28
N LYS A 652 -6.33 -12.13 15.27
CA LYS A 652 -5.28 -12.95 15.92
C LYS A 652 -3.90 -12.67 15.35
N MET A 653 -3.82 -12.47 14.04
CA MET A 653 -2.60 -12.07 13.33
C MET A 653 -2.31 -10.56 13.42
N LYS A 654 -3.08 -9.78 14.19
CA LYS A 654 -2.93 -8.32 14.30
C LYS A 654 -2.97 -7.58 12.95
N LYS A 655 -3.67 -8.12 11.93
CA LYS A 655 -3.83 -7.46 10.63
C LYS A 655 -4.92 -6.39 10.61
N LEU A 656 -5.82 -6.43 11.58
CA LEU A 656 -6.78 -5.37 11.88
C LEU A 656 -6.59 -4.95 13.34
N VAL A 657 -6.13 -3.72 13.56
CA VAL A 657 -5.86 -3.17 14.90
C VAL A 657 -6.62 -1.86 15.10
N PHE A 658 -7.16 -1.68 16.29
CA PHE A 658 -7.78 -0.44 16.76
C PHE A 658 -6.94 0.09 17.91
N GLU A 659 -6.42 1.30 17.76
CA GLU A 659 -5.49 1.92 18.71
C GLU A 659 -5.86 3.38 18.96
N ASP A 660 -5.69 3.83 20.20
CA ASP A 660 -5.75 5.25 20.53
C ASP A 660 -4.49 5.94 19.95
N TYR A 661 -4.69 7.09 19.33
CA TYR A 661 -3.61 7.96 18.90
C TYR A 661 -2.61 8.28 20.02
N ASN A 662 -3.08 8.45 21.27
CA ASN A 662 -2.23 8.77 22.41
C ASN A 662 -1.26 7.64 22.79
N HIS A 663 -1.50 6.40 22.32
CA HIS A 663 -0.61 5.26 22.55
C HIS A 663 0.81 5.49 22.01
N TYR A 664 0.95 6.26 20.93
CA TYR A 664 2.22 6.47 20.24
C TYR A 664 3.12 7.55 20.83
N GLN A 665 2.59 8.38 21.73
CA GLN A 665 3.33 9.46 22.40
C GLN A 665 4.09 10.41 21.43
N PHE A 666 3.48 10.76 20.30
CA PHE A 666 4.09 11.63 19.28
C PHE A 666 4.55 12.99 19.82
N ASN A 667 5.67 13.50 19.30
CA ASN A 667 6.09 14.89 19.52
C ASN A 667 5.04 15.81 18.90
N PHE A 668 4.50 16.78 19.67
CA PHE A 668 3.29 17.56 19.33
C PHE A 668 2.01 16.75 19.17
N GLY A 669 1.83 15.67 19.95
CA GLY A 669 0.67 14.78 19.84
C GLY A 669 -0.67 15.52 19.74
N GLY A 670 -0.92 16.50 20.62
CA GLY A 670 -2.15 17.30 20.60
C GLY A 670 -2.32 18.14 19.35
N GLN A 671 -1.30 18.91 18.94
CA GLN A 671 -1.39 19.79 17.76
C GLN A 671 -1.47 18.99 16.45
N ILE A 672 -0.76 17.86 16.37
CA ILE A 672 -0.84 16.96 15.22
C ILE A 672 -2.21 16.26 15.19
N ALA A 673 -2.75 15.86 16.34
CA ALA A 673 -4.10 15.30 16.42
C ALA A 673 -5.14 16.33 15.94
N ASP A 674 -5.06 17.59 16.38
CA ASP A 674 -5.92 18.69 15.91
C ASP A 674 -5.82 18.89 14.38
N PHE A 675 -4.62 18.76 13.81
CA PHE A 675 -4.40 18.87 12.38
C PHE A 675 -5.01 17.68 11.61
N ILE A 676 -4.74 16.44 12.04
CA ILE A 676 -5.29 15.21 11.45
C ILE A 676 -6.82 15.22 11.55
N ASP A 677 -7.37 15.62 12.71
CA ASP A 677 -8.80 15.79 12.94
C ASP A 677 -9.41 16.76 11.93
N SER A 678 -8.78 17.93 11.75
CA SER A 678 -9.22 18.94 10.81
C SER A 678 -9.22 18.43 9.37
N VAL A 679 -8.14 17.76 8.93
CA VAL A 679 -8.05 17.19 7.59
C VAL A 679 -9.12 16.11 7.38
N ALA A 680 -9.33 15.23 8.36
CA ALA A 680 -10.35 14.18 8.29
C ALA A 680 -11.76 14.77 8.19
N LYS A 681 -12.07 15.79 9.00
CA LYS A 681 -13.34 16.52 8.93
C LYS A 681 -13.51 17.24 7.60
N ILE A 682 -12.47 17.89 7.07
CA ILE A 682 -12.50 18.53 5.75
C ILE A 682 -12.83 17.51 4.66
N VAL A 683 -12.20 16.33 4.67
CA VAL A 683 -12.47 15.27 3.69
C VAL A 683 -13.91 14.76 3.80
N ILE A 684 -14.45 14.61 5.01
CA ILE A 684 -15.87 14.23 5.21
C ILE A 684 -16.81 15.29 4.61
N VAL A 685 -16.59 16.56 4.91
CA VAL A 685 -17.42 17.67 4.39
C VAL A 685 -17.28 17.77 2.87
N ALA A 686 -16.05 17.79 2.36
CA ALA A 686 -15.74 17.90 0.94
C ALA A 686 -16.37 16.77 0.13
N GLY A 687 -16.32 15.54 0.65
CA GLY A 687 -16.94 14.37 0.02
C GLY A 687 -18.46 14.44 -0.01
N SER A 688 -19.10 15.15 0.93
CA SER A 688 -20.55 15.40 0.90
C SER A 688 -20.94 16.52 -0.07
N CYS A 689 -20.04 17.46 -0.32
CA CYS A 689 -20.24 18.58 -1.25
C CYS A 689 -19.76 18.29 -2.69
N ASN A 690 -19.14 17.12 -2.95
CA ASN A 690 -18.46 16.77 -4.20
C ASN A 690 -17.32 17.74 -4.58
N ASP A 691 -16.68 18.35 -3.59
CA ASP A 691 -15.60 19.32 -3.79
C ASP A 691 -14.22 18.66 -3.96
N ILE A 692 -14.12 17.37 -3.68
CA ILE A 692 -12.95 16.54 -3.98
C ILE A 692 -13.30 15.58 -5.12
N VAL A 693 -12.47 15.60 -6.17
CA VAL A 693 -12.57 14.67 -7.30
C VAL A 693 -11.66 13.47 -7.00
N LEU A 694 -12.02 12.26 -7.45
CA LEU A 694 -11.30 10.99 -7.26
C LEU A 694 -11.53 10.26 -5.92
N ILE A 695 -12.78 10.22 -5.43
CA ILE A 695 -13.16 9.31 -4.35
C ILE A 695 -13.22 7.88 -4.92
N ASP A 696 -12.47 6.92 -4.34
CA ASP A 696 -12.51 5.53 -4.79
C ASP A 696 -13.85 4.83 -4.48
N ASP A 697 -14.09 3.63 -5.05
CA ASP A 697 -15.32 2.86 -4.79
C ASP A 697 -15.51 2.53 -3.29
N ASN A 698 -14.41 2.45 -2.56
CA ASN A 698 -14.35 2.26 -1.11
C ASN A 698 -14.51 3.57 -0.32
N ARG A 699 -14.80 4.68 -1.00
CA ARG A 699 -14.91 6.04 -0.47
C ARG A 699 -13.85 6.39 0.56
N THR A 700 -12.61 6.08 0.20
CA THR A 700 -11.42 6.52 0.91
C THR A 700 -10.78 7.68 0.17
N TYR A 701 -10.05 8.50 0.91
CA TYR A 701 -9.23 9.57 0.35
C TYR A 701 -7.87 9.55 1.01
N ASP A 702 -6.82 9.58 0.20
CA ASP A 702 -5.45 9.51 0.69
C ASP A 702 -5.03 10.83 1.35
N PHE A 703 -4.31 10.74 2.47
CA PHE A 703 -3.89 11.88 3.27
C PHE A 703 -3.00 12.83 2.46
N HIS A 704 -2.06 12.28 1.67
CA HIS A 704 -1.15 13.10 0.86
C HIS A 704 -1.95 13.90 -0.18
N THR A 705 -2.90 13.23 -0.84
CA THR A 705 -3.79 13.86 -1.82
C THR A 705 -4.70 14.91 -1.18
N ALA A 706 -5.20 14.66 0.04
CA ALA A 706 -5.98 15.64 0.80
C ALA A 706 -5.20 16.92 1.06
N ILE A 707 -3.93 16.79 1.48
CA ILE A 707 -3.05 17.93 1.71
C ILE A 707 -2.84 18.73 0.42
N ASP A 708 -2.52 18.08 -0.69
CA ASP A 708 -2.29 18.77 -1.98
C ASP A 708 -3.50 19.62 -2.42
N VAL A 709 -4.72 19.11 -2.21
CA VAL A 709 -5.96 19.84 -2.52
C VAL A 709 -6.17 21.01 -1.56
N ILE A 710 -6.07 20.77 -0.25
CA ILE A 710 -6.36 21.80 0.78
C ILE A 710 -5.33 22.92 0.73
N LYS A 711 -4.09 22.61 0.35
CA LYS A 711 -2.97 23.55 0.29
C LYS A 711 -2.97 24.43 -0.97
N ASN A 712 -3.77 24.09 -1.99
CA ASN A 712 -3.94 24.91 -3.18
C ASN A 712 -4.57 26.27 -2.84
N ARG A 713 -4.11 27.35 -3.49
CA ARG A 713 -4.64 28.71 -3.33
C ARG A 713 -6.13 28.84 -3.68
N GLU A 714 -6.67 27.94 -4.49
CA GLU A 714 -8.12 27.88 -4.76
C GLU A 714 -8.93 27.46 -3.53
N TRP A 715 -8.33 26.66 -2.63
CA TRP A 715 -8.96 26.17 -1.42
C TRP A 715 -8.62 27.01 -0.19
N THR A 716 -7.32 27.23 0.03
CA THR A 716 -6.80 28.00 1.15
C THR A 716 -6.13 29.26 0.60
N LYS A 717 -6.79 30.40 0.77
CA LYS A 717 -6.28 31.69 0.26
C LYS A 717 -5.15 32.25 1.14
N GLN A 718 -5.21 31.98 2.45
CA GLN A 718 -4.27 32.49 3.44
C GLN A 718 -2.93 31.77 3.37
N LYS A 719 -1.85 32.51 3.08
CA LYS A 719 -0.48 31.99 2.98
C LYS A 719 0.03 31.40 4.31
N GLU A 720 -0.39 31.98 5.44
CA GLU A 720 -0.09 31.44 6.76
C GLU A 720 -0.73 30.07 6.99
N ALA A 721 -2.02 29.90 6.65
CA ALA A 721 -2.69 28.60 6.73
C ALA A 721 -2.02 27.55 5.83
N ILE A 722 -1.55 27.93 4.64
CA ILE A 722 -0.73 27.07 3.78
C ILE A 722 0.58 26.66 4.48
N ARG A 723 1.28 27.59 5.14
CA ARG A 723 2.51 27.30 5.90
C ARG A 723 2.25 26.41 7.12
N THR A 724 1.14 26.61 7.82
CA THR A 724 0.69 25.73 8.91
C THR A 724 0.41 24.32 8.38
N ILE A 725 -0.31 24.21 7.25
CA ILE A 725 -0.56 22.93 6.56
C ILE A 725 0.77 22.28 6.17
N GLU A 726 1.71 23.04 5.60
CA GLU A 726 3.05 22.54 5.27
C GLU A 726 3.77 22.00 6.50
N HIS A 727 3.85 22.79 7.57
CA HIS A 727 4.56 22.40 8.78
C HIS A 727 4.02 21.10 9.38
N TYR A 728 2.71 21.03 9.65
CA TYR A 728 2.12 19.84 10.24
C TYR A 728 2.04 18.65 9.27
N SER A 729 1.90 18.90 7.95
CA SER A 729 1.95 17.82 6.95
C SER A 729 3.31 17.12 6.94
N ARG A 730 4.42 17.84 7.12
CA ARG A 730 5.75 17.24 7.25
C ARG A 730 5.85 16.34 8.47
N LEU A 731 5.34 16.78 9.63
CA LEU A 731 5.32 15.95 10.84
C LEU A 731 4.51 14.65 10.67
N VAL A 732 3.48 14.66 9.82
CA VAL A 732 2.65 13.49 9.55
C VAL A 732 3.24 12.58 8.47
N LEU A 733 3.82 13.15 7.41
CA LEU A 733 4.17 12.46 6.17
C LEU A 733 5.69 12.26 5.94
N GLU A 734 6.55 13.15 6.44
CA GLU A 734 7.96 13.24 6.06
C GLU A 734 8.92 12.90 7.21
N GLY A 735 9.91 12.04 6.94
CA GLY A 735 10.95 11.65 7.90
C GLY A 735 10.70 10.30 8.58
N ASP A 736 11.76 9.73 9.16
CA ASP A 736 11.70 8.38 9.78
C ASP A 736 10.84 8.35 11.05
N SER A 737 10.70 9.49 11.73
CA SER A 737 9.90 9.67 12.94
C SER A 737 8.51 10.27 12.70
N CYS A 738 8.08 10.38 11.43
CA CYS A 738 6.75 10.92 11.12
C CYS A 738 5.63 9.98 11.57
N VAL A 739 4.44 10.52 11.81
CA VAL A 739 3.27 9.79 12.34
C VAL A 739 2.97 8.53 11.53
N ILE A 740 2.89 8.64 10.20
CA ILE A 740 2.55 7.51 9.33
C ILE A 740 3.61 6.41 9.39
N ASN A 741 4.90 6.77 9.43
CA ASN A 741 5.99 5.81 9.50
C ASN A 741 6.02 5.11 10.85
N THR A 742 5.88 5.84 11.96
CA THR A 742 5.82 5.24 13.30
C THR A 742 4.66 4.27 13.45
N ILE A 743 3.45 4.65 13.02
CA ILE A 743 2.27 3.77 13.05
C ILE A 743 2.51 2.54 12.16
N SER A 744 3.11 2.72 10.98
CA SER A 744 3.40 1.62 10.06
C SER A 744 4.44 0.64 10.62
N LEU A 745 5.50 1.14 11.25
CA LEU A 745 6.51 0.31 11.90
C LEU A 745 5.93 -0.46 13.09
N ALA A 746 5.09 0.17 13.91
CA ALA A 746 4.39 -0.49 15.00
C ALA A 746 3.44 -1.58 14.48
N GLN A 747 2.66 -1.30 13.43
CA GLN A 747 1.77 -2.27 12.79
C GLN A 747 2.53 -3.46 12.23
N LYS A 748 3.67 -3.23 11.57
CA LYS A 748 4.53 -4.30 11.05
C LYS A 748 5.08 -5.16 12.19
N LYS A 749 5.61 -4.54 13.25
CA LYS A 749 6.15 -5.25 14.41
C LYS A 749 5.08 -6.09 15.13
N ASP A 750 3.87 -5.56 15.31
CA ASP A 750 2.77 -6.29 15.94
C ASP A 750 2.31 -7.49 15.08
N HIS A 751 2.26 -7.31 13.76
CA HIS A 751 1.93 -8.40 12.83
C HIS A 751 3.01 -9.48 12.83
N GLU A 752 4.28 -9.10 12.73
CA GLU A 752 5.42 -10.01 12.79
C GLU A 752 5.41 -10.79 14.12
N SER A 753 5.28 -10.13 15.26
CA SER A 753 5.22 -10.80 16.57
C SER A 753 4.01 -11.74 16.69
N ALA A 754 2.85 -11.36 16.13
CA ALA A 754 1.68 -12.24 16.11
C ALA A 754 1.91 -13.49 15.24
N MET A 755 2.56 -13.33 14.08
CA MET A 755 2.94 -14.44 13.20
C MET A 755 3.97 -15.36 13.85
N GLU A 756 4.95 -14.79 14.55
CA GLU A 756 5.97 -15.56 15.29
C GLU A 756 5.36 -16.41 16.39
N ASN A 757 4.38 -15.86 17.12
CA ASN A 757 3.64 -16.60 18.15
C ASN A 757 2.73 -17.69 17.58
N LEU A 758 2.19 -17.50 16.37
CA LEU A 758 1.30 -18.47 15.73
C LEU A 758 2.05 -19.59 15.01
N ILE A 759 3.25 -19.32 14.51
CA ILE A 759 4.06 -20.24 13.69
C ILE A 759 5.42 -20.50 14.36
N CYS A 760 6.38 -19.60 14.18
CA CYS A 760 7.70 -19.58 14.81
C CYS A 760 8.42 -18.28 14.48
N GLU A 761 9.58 -18.01 15.11
CA GLU A 761 10.44 -16.88 14.71
C GLU A 761 10.81 -16.96 13.22
N LYS A 762 10.80 -15.80 12.54
CA LYS A 762 11.03 -15.72 11.09
C LYS A 762 12.39 -16.29 10.67
N ARG A 763 13.42 -16.08 11.49
CA ARG A 763 14.79 -16.55 11.25
C ARG A 763 14.91 -18.07 11.32
N ASP A 764 14.07 -18.71 12.12
CA ASP A 764 14.11 -20.15 12.35
C ASP A 764 13.16 -20.91 11.40
N TYR A 765 12.32 -20.22 10.63
CA TYR A 765 11.29 -20.83 9.80
C TYR A 765 11.88 -21.80 8.75
N GLU A 766 12.92 -21.38 8.03
CA GLU A 766 13.56 -22.22 7.01
C GLU A 766 14.27 -23.43 7.63
N ASP A 767 14.98 -23.22 8.75
CA ASP A 767 15.76 -24.25 9.44
C ASP A 767 14.86 -25.29 10.11
N ASN A 768 13.68 -24.89 10.60
CA ASN A 768 12.70 -25.79 11.21
C ASN A 768 11.96 -26.66 10.17
N ILE A 769 11.90 -26.26 8.90
CA ILE A 769 11.22 -27.04 7.84
C ILE A 769 12.18 -28.08 7.25
N LEU A 770 12.17 -29.27 7.86
CA LEU A 770 13.06 -30.38 7.50
C LEU A 770 12.56 -31.22 6.31
N TRP A 771 11.27 -31.16 5.97
CA TRP A 771 10.63 -32.06 4.99
C TRP A 771 10.43 -31.39 3.63
N ASP A 772 11.21 -31.85 2.66
CA ASP A 772 11.19 -31.32 1.29
C ASP A 772 10.26 -32.11 0.35
N PHE A 773 9.00 -31.68 0.27
CA PHE A 773 8.05 -32.21 -0.70
C PHE A 773 8.32 -31.74 -2.15
N THR A 774 9.11 -30.69 -2.38
CA THR A 774 9.45 -30.23 -3.74
C THR A 774 10.34 -31.22 -4.48
N SER A 775 11.12 -32.00 -3.74
CA SER A 775 11.94 -33.10 -4.29
C SER A 775 11.13 -34.21 -4.98
N LEU A 776 9.81 -34.27 -4.74
CA LEU A 776 8.90 -35.19 -5.40
C LEU A 776 8.38 -34.66 -6.75
N GLU A 777 8.60 -33.38 -7.05
CA GLU A 777 8.24 -32.79 -8.33
C GLU A 777 9.22 -33.24 -9.44
N SER A 778 8.73 -33.34 -10.67
CA SER A 778 9.54 -33.61 -11.87
C SER A 778 8.79 -33.19 -13.12
N ALA A 779 9.50 -32.98 -14.22
CA ALA A 779 8.91 -32.67 -15.52
C ALA A 779 7.84 -33.68 -15.98
N ASP A 780 7.96 -34.94 -15.57
CA ASP A 780 7.01 -36.02 -15.93
C ASP A 780 5.68 -35.98 -15.14
N ILE A 781 5.54 -35.06 -14.16
CA ILE A 781 4.33 -34.90 -13.35
C ILE A 781 3.66 -33.59 -13.77
N THR A 782 2.67 -33.70 -14.64
CA THR A 782 1.94 -32.55 -15.22
C THR A 782 0.59 -32.30 -14.56
N ASP A 783 -0.02 -33.32 -13.93
CA ASP A 783 -1.37 -33.21 -13.37
C ASP A 783 -1.35 -32.80 -11.89
N THR A 784 -1.79 -31.57 -11.63
CA THR A 784 -1.79 -30.92 -10.31
C THR A 784 -2.53 -31.72 -9.22
N LYS A 785 -3.72 -32.25 -9.54
CA LYS A 785 -4.54 -33.00 -8.58
C LYS A 785 -3.91 -34.35 -8.22
N SER A 786 -3.36 -35.08 -9.20
CA SER A 786 -2.64 -36.34 -8.97
C SER A 786 -1.37 -36.11 -8.15
N LYS A 787 -0.65 -35.01 -8.44
CA LYS A 787 0.52 -34.55 -7.67
C LYS A 787 0.18 -34.34 -6.20
N TYR A 788 -0.78 -33.47 -5.90
CA TYR A 788 -1.14 -33.14 -4.52
C TYR A 788 -1.78 -34.31 -3.78
N LEU A 789 -2.56 -35.16 -4.46
CA LEU A 789 -3.13 -36.37 -3.86
C LEU A 789 -2.05 -37.38 -3.45
N ALA A 790 -1.01 -37.56 -4.28
CA ALA A 790 0.11 -38.44 -3.95
C ALA A 790 0.98 -37.87 -2.82
N MET A 791 1.21 -36.55 -2.80
CA MET A 791 1.93 -35.89 -1.69
C MET A 791 1.13 -35.95 -0.37
N TYR A 792 -0.19 -35.75 -0.44
CA TYR A 792 -1.07 -35.86 0.72
C TYR A 792 -1.12 -37.30 1.26
N TYR A 793 -1.07 -38.32 0.38
CA TYR A 793 -0.94 -39.73 0.81
C TYR A 793 0.27 -39.96 1.73
N ILE A 794 1.42 -39.37 1.39
CA ILE A 794 2.65 -39.46 2.19
C ILE A 794 2.45 -38.83 3.57
N LEU A 795 1.81 -37.65 3.62
CA LEU A 795 1.50 -36.93 4.85
C LEU A 795 0.53 -37.70 5.75
N GLU A 796 -0.54 -38.24 5.15
CA GLU A 796 -1.60 -39.00 5.83
C GLU A 796 -1.12 -40.33 6.40
N ASN A 797 -0.14 -40.97 5.74
CA ASN A 797 0.35 -42.31 6.09
C ASN A 797 1.75 -42.33 6.73
N ALA A 798 2.30 -41.16 7.04
CA ALA A 798 3.57 -41.06 7.73
C ALA A 798 3.58 -41.82 9.06
N LYS A 799 4.65 -42.59 9.31
CA LYS A 799 4.84 -43.44 10.50
C LYS A 799 3.76 -44.52 10.75
N LYS A 800 2.81 -44.75 9.82
CA LYS A 800 1.79 -45.82 9.95
C LYS A 800 2.29 -47.15 9.35
N PRO A 801 2.05 -48.30 10.01
CA PRO A 801 2.37 -49.62 9.45
C PRO A 801 1.42 -49.94 8.28
N THR A 802 1.93 -50.00 7.05
CA THR A 802 1.07 -49.99 5.85
C THR A 802 1.15 -51.28 5.02
N SER A 803 0.37 -52.30 5.40
CA SER A 803 0.02 -53.41 4.49
C SER A 803 -0.76 -52.93 3.25
N SER A 804 -1.49 -51.82 3.42
CA SER A 804 -2.27 -51.14 2.36
C SER A 804 -1.38 -50.45 1.33
N TYR A 805 -0.16 -49.99 1.68
CA TYR A 805 0.75 -49.30 0.76
C TYR A 805 1.26 -50.20 -0.36
N GLN A 806 1.73 -51.40 -0.03
CA GLN A 806 2.16 -52.38 -1.04
C GLN A 806 0.99 -52.83 -1.92
N SER A 807 -0.20 -52.98 -1.33
CA SER A 807 -1.42 -53.29 -2.09
C SER A 807 -1.79 -52.16 -3.05
N LEU A 808 -1.68 -50.89 -2.62
CA LEU A 808 -1.96 -49.72 -3.45
C LEU A 808 -0.96 -49.60 -4.62
N LEU A 809 0.34 -49.71 -4.35
CA LEU A 809 1.37 -49.66 -5.40
C LEU A 809 1.13 -50.74 -6.47
N LYS A 810 0.74 -51.95 -6.05
CA LYS A 810 0.42 -53.03 -6.99
C LYS A 810 -0.79 -52.69 -7.86
N ILE A 811 -1.86 -52.13 -7.29
CA ILE A 811 -3.02 -51.69 -8.08
C ILE A 811 -2.61 -50.58 -9.05
N LEU A 812 -1.84 -49.59 -8.60
CA LEU A 812 -1.38 -48.48 -9.44
C LEU A 812 -0.48 -48.98 -10.59
N GLN A 813 0.34 -50.02 -10.37
CA GLN A 813 1.09 -50.69 -11.45
C GLN A 813 0.19 -51.41 -12.45
N GLU A 814 -0.92 -51.99 -11.98
CA GLU A 814 -1.92 -52.66 -12.83
C GLU A 814 -2.69 -51.65 -13.71
N VAL A 815 -3.10 -50.51 -13.14
CA VAL A 815 -3.97 -49.54 -13.83
C VAL A 815 -3.25 -48.36 -14.48
N GLY A 816 -2.03 -48.01 -14.03
CA GLY A 816 -1.28 -46.85 -14.52
C GLY A 816 -0.29 -47.16 -15.64
N ASN A 817 0.16 -48.41 -15.80
CA ASN A 817 1.13 -48.75 -16.84
C ASN A 817 0.45 -48.98 -18.20
N PHE A 818 0.74 -48.14 -19.20
CA PHE A 818 0.17 -48.22 -20.55
C PHE A 818 0.37 -49.57 -21.27
N ARG A 819 1.37 -50.36 -20.84
CA ARG A 819 1.63 -51.71 -21.37
C ARG A 819 0.78 -52.80 -20.72
N ASN A 820 0.07 -52.49 -19.63
CA ASN A 820 -0.77 -53.45 -18.92
C ASN A 820 -2.16 -53.55 -19.59
N ALA A 821 -2.75 -54.75 -19.56
CA ALA A 821 -4.09 -55.00 -20.11
C ALA A 821 -5.18 -54.21 -19.36
N LEU A 822 -4.94 -53.88 -18.08
CA LEU A 822 -5.86 -53.10 -17.24
C LEU A 822 -5.52 -51.60 -17.20
N TYR A 823 -4.72 -51.09 -18.14
CA TYR A 823 -4.44 -49.66 -18.19
C TYR A 823 -5.72 -48.84 -18.27
N LEU A 824 -5.90 -47.92 -17.32
CA LEU A 824 -7.03 -47.02 -17.25
C LEU A 824 -6.56 -45.61 -17.59
N PRO A 825 -6.72 -45.12 -18.84
CA PRO A 825 -6.36 -43.76 -19.19
C PRO A 825 -7.21 -42.74 -18.41
N PRO A 826 -6.68 -41.53 -18.16
CA PRO A 826 -7.44 -40.45 -17.55
C PRO A 826 -8.52 -39.93 -18.52
N ILE A 827 -9.70 -39.61 -17.99
CA ILE A 827 -10.81 -38.99 -18.72
C ILE A 827 -10.95 -37.57 -18.20
N GLU A 828 -10.35 -36.60 -18.90
CA GLU A 828 -10.19 -35.23 -18.40
C GLU A 828 -11.52 -34.47 -18.24
N ASP A 829 -12.52 -34.78 -19.06
CA ASP A 829 -13.85 -34.16 -19.02
C ASP A 829 -14.64 -34.47 -17.73
N ARG A 830 -14.25 -35.52 -16.99
CA ARG A 830 -14.95 -35.97 -15.79
C ARG A 830 -13.99 -35.98 -14.61
N ILE A 831 -14.17 -35.04 -13.67
CA ILE A 831 -13.20 -34.84 -12.57
C ILE A 831 -12.90 -36.12 -11.77
N ASN A 832 -13.93 -36.91 -11.43
CA ASN A 832 -13.78 -38.17 -10.69
C ASN A 832 -13.04 -39.27 -11.48
N GLU A 833 -12.97 -39.15 -12.81
CA GLU A 833 -12.33 -40.11 -13.71
C GLU A 833 -11.04 -39.54 -14.32
N SER A 834 -10.53 -38.41 -13.82
CA SER A 834 -9.43 -37.66 -14.47
C SER A 834 -8.04 -37.85 -13.84
N LEU A 835 -7.88 -38.72 -12.82
CA LEU A 835 -6.60 -38.96 -12.14
C LEU A 835 -5.55 -39.68 -13.02
N PHE A 836 -4.31 -39.23 -12.98
CA PHE A 836 -3.17 -39.85 -13.67
C PHE A 836 -2.49 -40.87 -12.75
N PHE A 837 -2.94 -42.12 -12.79
CA PHE A 837 -2.45 -43.17 -11.88
C PHE A 837 -0.95 -43.49 -12.06
N ASP A 838 -0.42 -43.32 -13.26
CA ASP A 838 1.01 -43.41 -13.57
C ASP A 838 1.83 -42.33 -12.85
N GLN A 839 1.34 -41.09 -12.83
CA GLN A 839 2.01 -39.99 -12.12
C GLN A 839 1.96 -40.20 -10.60
N ILE A 840 0.83 -40.67 -10.06
CA ILE A 840 0.71 -41.05 -8.63
C ILE A 840 1.72 -42.16 -8.30
N LEU A 841 1.80 -43.20 -9.14
CA LEU A 841 2.76 -44.29 -8.96
C LEU A 841 4.20 -43.78 -8.99
N ASN A 842 4.53 -42.90 -9.94
CA ASN A 842 5.86 -42.33 -10.10
C ASN A 842 6.29 -41.51 -8.88
N ILE A 843 5.37 -40.79 -8.23
CA ILE A 843 5.66 -40.06 -6.99
C ILE A 843 5.90 -41.03 -5.83
N LEU A 844 4.96 -41.95 -5.60
CA LEU A 844 5.01 -42.86 -4.45
C LEU A 844 6.17 -43.85 -4.54
N SER A 845 6.57 -44.26 -5.75
CA SER A 845 7.66 -45.23 -5.93
C SER A 845 9.08 -44.66 -5.73
N ARG A 846 9.22 -43.35 -5.47
CA ARG A 846 10.54 -42.72 -5.26
C ARG A 846 11.13 -43.06 -3.89
N GLU A 847 12.45 -43.15 -3.83
CA GLU A 847 13.18 -43.28 -2.57
C GLU A 847 12.90 -42.08 -1.64
N THR A 848 12.76 -40.88 -2.19
CA THR A 848 12.41 -39.66 -1.44
C THR A 848 11.03 -39.75 -0.77
N ALA A 849 10.04 -40.37 -1.43
CA ALA A 849 8.72 -40.58 -0.84
C ALA A 849 8.78 -41.52 0.38
N SER A 850 9.55 -42.61 0.29
CA SER A 850 9.79 -43.53 1.40
C SER A 850 10.52 -42.86 2.58
N LYS A 851 11.51 -42.00 2.29
CA LYS A 851 12.20 -41.19 3.30
C LYS A 851 11.22 -40.24 4.00
N LEU A 852 10.43 -39.48 3.25
CA LEU A 852 9.42 -38.56 3.81
C LEU A 852 8.36 -39.31 4.65
N MET A 853 7.89 -40.46 4.19
CA MET A 853 6.87 -41.25 4.91
C MET A 853 7.42 -41.85 6.23
N SER A 854 8.73 -42.09 6.31
CA SER A 854 9.38 -42.55 7.55
C SER A 854 9.83 -41.42 8.47
N SER A 855 10.19 -40.24 7.93
CA SER A 855 10.72 -39.12 8.71
C SER A 855 9.68 -38.06 9.09
N TYR A 856 8.58 -37.90 8.34
CA TYR A 856 7.56 -36.88 8.62
C TYR A 856 6.89 -37.13 9.96
N ASP A 857 6.79 -36.08 10.77
CA ASP A 857 6.27 -36.15 12.13
C ASP A 857 5.14 -35.15 12.34
N ASN A 858 3.91 -35.66 12.50
CA ASN A 858 2.77 -34.83 12.86
C ASN A 858 2.92 -34.23 14.27
N GLU A 859 3.76 -34.82 15.13
CA GLU A 859 3.95 -34.36 16.50
C GLU A 859 5.03 -33.29 16.68
N ASP A 860 5.76 -32.99 15.60
CA ASP A 860 6.83 -31.98 15.59
C ASP A 860 6.31 -30.57 15.92
N TYR A 861 7.16 -29.77 16.56
CA TYR A 861 6.83 -28.43 17.02
C TYR A 861 6.33 -27.53 15.88
N ILE A 862 7.07 -27.42 14.76
CA ILE A 862 6.68 -26.50 13.68
C ILE A 862 5.46 -27.02 12.94
N ILE A 863 5.32 -28.34 12.78
CA ILE A 863 4.17 -28.96 12.10
C ILE A 863 2.88 -28.75 12.89
N LYS A 864 2.91 -28.85 14.21
CA LYS A 864 1.73 -28.55 15.06
C LYS A 864 1.26 -27.11 14.90
N HIS A 865 2.19 -26.16 14.93
CA HIS A 865 1.89 -24.75 14.77
C HIS A 865 1.34 -24.46 13.36
N LEU A 866 1.97 -24.99 12.31
CA LEU A 866 1.46 -24.86 10.94
C LEU A 866 0.10 -25.54 10.72
N CYS A 867 -0.16 -26.69 11.33
CA CYS A 867 -1.49 -27.32 11.29
C CYS A 867 -2.54 -26.45 11.97
N SER A 868 -2.25 -25.94 13.17
CA SER A 868 -3.13 -25.02 13.90
C SER A 868 -3.41 -23.74 13.10
N PHE A 869 -2.35 -23.15 12.52
CA PHE A 869 -2.41 -21.97 11.67
C PHE A 869 -3.28 -22.22 10.43
N THR A 870 -3.02 -23.28 9.68
CA THR A 870 -3.78 -23.60 8.45
C THR A 870 -5.23 -23.96 8.74
N ALA A 871 -5.52 -24.63 9.87
CA ALA A 871 -6.89 -24.86 10.34
C ALA A 871 -7.62 -23.56 10.68
N MET A 872 -6.95 -22.65 11.40
CA MET A 872 -7.47 -21.30 11.70
C MET A 872 -7.77 -20.50 10.42
N MET A 873 -6.89 -20.61 9.42
CA MET A 873 -6.99 -19.88 8.15
C MET A 873 -7.98 -20.50 7.16
N ASN A 874 -8.47 -21.71 7.43
CA ASN A 874 -9.35 -22.42 6.51
C ASN A 874 -10.77 -21.81 6.51
N ASN A 875 -11.08 -21.04 5.47
CA ASN A 875 -12.39 -20.42 5.23
C ASN A 875 -13.21 -21.15 4.15
N GLU A 876 -12.74 -22.31 3.68
CA GLU A 876 -13.45 -23.09 2.67
C GLU A 876 -14.76 -23.66 3.22
N ARG A 877 -15.77 -23.74 2.34
CA ARG A 877 -17.07 -24.33 2.66
C ARG A 877 -16.92 -25.83 2.88
N SER A 878 -17.69 -26.39 3.82
CA SER A 878 -17.74 -27.83 4.04
C SER A 878 -18.25 -28.55 2.79
N VAL A 879 -17.47 -29.48 2.27
CA VAL A 879 -17.77 -30.23 1.06
C VAL A 879 -18.46 -31.55 1.41
N SER A 880 -19.43 -31.94 0.59
CA SER A 880 -20.15 -33.22 0.74
C SER A 880 -19.80 -34.26 -0.32
N LYS A 881 -18.94 -33.92 -1.30
CA LYS A 881 -18.67 -34.74 -2.48
C LYS A 881 -17.18 -34.75 -2.83
N LEU A 882 -16.73 -35.85 -3.44
CA LEU A 882 -15.33 -36.02 -3.85
C LEU A 882 -14.92 -35.12 -5.04
N ASP A 883 -15.88 -34.75 -5.90
CA ASP A 883 -15.64 -33.92 -7.10
C ASP A 883 -15.15 -32.52 -6.73
N GLU A 884 -15.74 -31.89 -5.73
CA GLU A 884 -15.35 -30.58 -5.19
C GLU A 884 -13.92 -30.61 -4.63
N LEU A 885 -13.53 -31.66 -3.91
CA LEU A 885 -12.15 -31.83 -3.40
C LEU A 885 -11.13 -31.94 -4.55
N LEU A 886 -11.42 -32.77 -5.56
CA LEU A 886 -10.54 -32.94 -6.71
C LEU A 886 -10.46 -31.67 -7.57
N THR A 887 -11.56 -30.92 -7.67
CA THR A 887 -11.61 -29.62 -8.35
C THR A 887 -10.76 -28.60 -7.60
N PHE A 888 -10.86 -28.53 -6.27
CA PHE A 888 -10.01 -27.66 -5.45
C PHE A 888 -8.51 -27.96 -5.63
N MET A 889 -8.12 -29.25 -5.62
CA MET A 889 -6.73 -29.66 -5.88
C MET A 889 -6.26 -29.28 -7.30
N LYS A 890 -7.14 -29.35 -8.30
CA LYS A 890 -6.82 -29.05 -9.71
C LYS A 890 -6.69 -27.55 -9.95
N ASP A 891 -7.70 -26.78 -9.54
CA ASP A 891 -7.91 -25.41 -10.01
C ASP A 891 -7.48 -24.34 -8.98
N SER A 892 -7.47 -24.67 -7.69
CA SER A 892 -7.28 -23.67 -6.62
C SER A 892 -6.00 -23.86 -5.80
N LEU A 893 -5.55 -25.09 -5.58
CA LEU A 893 -4.47 -25.37 -4.62
C LEU A 893 -3.08 -24.91 -5.12
N ASN A 894 -2.81 -24.98 -6.42
CA ASN A 894 -1.49 -24.63 -6.96
C ASN A 894 -1.16 -23.13 -6.80
N ASP A 895 -2.15 -22.26 -6.99
CA ASP A 895 -2.02 -20.80 -6.85
C ASP A 895 -2.74 -20.28 -5.60
N HIS A 896 -2.95 -21.15 -4.62
CA HIS A 896 -3.69 -20.82 -3.41
C HIS A 896 -2.99 -19.71 -2.62
N TRP A 897 -3.80 -18.75 -2.16
CA TRP A 897 -3.35 -17.57 -1.43
C TRP A 897 -2.61 -17.89 -0.13
N ILE A 898 -2.84 -19.07 0.48
CA ILE A 898 -2.10 -19.49 1.70
C ILE A 898 -0.58 -19.50 1.50
N ALA A 899 -0.11 -19.63 0.26
CA ALA A 899 1.30 -19.51 -0.09
C ALA A 899 1.90 -18.12 0.18
N SER A 900 1.11 -17.04 0.19
CA SER A 900 1.60 -15.70 0.51
C SER A 900 2.16 -15.63 1.93
N TYR A 901 1.61 -16.41 2.86
CA TYR A 901 2.09 -16.46 4.24
C TYR A 901 3.46 -17.13 4.36
N ASN A 902 3.77 -18.10 3.48
CA ASN A 902 5.14 -18.61 3.38
C ASN A 902 6.11 -17.54 2.84
N ASN A 903 5.67 -16.75 1.86
CA ASN A 903 6.50 -15.68 1.31
C ASN A 903 6.80 -14.61 2.37
N ASP A 904 5.82 -14.30 3.21
CA ASP A 904 5.98 -13.38 4.33
C ASP A 904 6.95 -13.92 5.39
N MET A 905 6.93 -15.23 5.66
CA MET A 905 7.85 -15.88 6.62
C MET A 905 9.28 -16.09 6.08
N SER A 906 9.50 -16.33 4.78
CA SER A 906 10.83 -16.73 4.27
C SER A 906 11.12 -16.35 2.82
N TYR A 907 10.67 -15.18 2.38
CA TYR A 907 10.94 -14.61 1.05
C TYR A 907 10.73 -15.60 -0.13
N GLY A 908 9.78 -16.52 0.00
CA GLY A 908 9.42 -17.46 -1.07
C GLY A 908 10.12 -18.82 -1.05
N PHE A 909 10.64 -19.26 0.11
CA PHE A 909 11.19 -20.60 0.28
C PHE A 909 10.26 -21.70 -0.25
N SER A 910 10.73 -22.47 -1.21
CA SER A 910 9.92 -23.42 -1.98
C SER A 910 9.42 -24.61 -1.16
N LYS A 911 10.22 -25.10 -0.22
CA LYS A 911 9.86 -26.24 0.64
C LYS A 911 8.67 -25.90 1.53
N GLY A 912 8.75 -24.76 2.23
CA GLY A 912 7.67 -24.25 3.06
C GLY A 912 6.40 -23.94 2.25
N ARG A 913 6.55 -23.40 1.04
CA ARG A 913 5.41 -23.12 0.14
C ARG A 913 4.61 -24.37 -0.20
N THR A 914 5.27 -25.49 -0.46
CA THR A 914 4.59 -26.75 -0.77
C THR A 914 3.98 -27.37 0.47
N LEU A 915 4.72 -27.35 1.59
CA LEU A 915 4.26 -27.89 2.86
C LEU A 915 3.01 -27.17 3.39
N ILE A 916 2.99 -25.83 3.40
CA ILE A 916 1.84 -25.06 3.92
C ILE A 916 0.57 -25.30 3.10
N LYS A 917 0.69 -25.52 1.77
CA LYS A 917 -0.44 -25.91 0.92
C LYS A 917 -0.96 -27.30 1.26
N LEU A 918 -0.07 -28.26 1.50
CA LEU A 918 -0.45 -29.62 1.90
C LEU A 918 -1.14 -29.63 3.27
N LEU A 919 -0.68 -28.81 4.22
CA LEU A 919 -1.31 -28.66 5.53
C LEU A 919 -2.66 -27.93 5.44
N TYR A 920 -2.79 -26.93 4.56
CA TYR A 920 -4.08 -26.32 4.26
C TYR A 920 -5.07 -27.32 3.65
N LEU A 921 -4.61 -28.15 2.71
CA LEU A 921 -5.39 -29.23 2.13
C LEU A 921 -5.81 -30.24 3.20
N LYS A 922 -4.93 -30.60 4.14
CA LYS A 922 -5.26 -31.44 5.31
C LYS A 922 -6.41 -30.83 6.12
N ALA A 923 -6.29 -29.56 6.50
CA ALA A 923 -7.32 -28.84 7.25
C ALA A 923 -8.66 -28.76 6.47
N TYR A 924 -8.62 -28.69 5.14
CA TYR A 924 -9.81 -28.70 4.31
C TYR A 924 -10.49 -30.07 4.28
N ILE A 925 -9.68 -31.13 4.14
CA ILE A 925 -10.13 -32.53 4.16
C ILE A 925 -10.78 -32.89 5.50
N GLU A 926 -10.25 -32.40 6.62
CA GLU A 926 -10.79 -32.64 7.96
C GLU A 926 -12.20 -32.08 8.17
N LYS A 927 -12.68 -31.15 7.31
CA LYS A 927 -14.07 -30.65 7.31
C LYS A 927 -15.05 -31.56 6.57
N ILE A 928 -14.58 -32.57 5.85
CA ILE A 928 -15.41 -33.44 5.00
C ILE A 928 -15.78 -34.71 5.77
N ASP A 929 -17.08 -35.02 5.83
CA ASP A 929 -17.55 -36.29 6.37
C ASP A 929 -17.40 -37.42 5.33
N PHE A 930 -16.29 -38.14 5.41
CA PHE A 930 -16.03 -39.30 4.54
C PHE A 930 -16.80 -40.57 4.94
N SER A 931 -17.46 -40.60 6.10
CA SER A 931 -18.15 -41.82 6.56
C SER A 931 -19.27 -42.23 5.61
N LEU A 932 -20.10 -41.26 5.19
CA LEU A 932 -21.17 -41.45 4.22
C LEU A 932 -20.63 -41.81 2.83
N LEU A 933 -19.60 -41.09 2.37
CA LEU A 933 -18.98 -41.31 1.06
C LEU A 933 -18.33 -42.69 0.94
N ARG A 934 -17.70 -43.18 2.01
CA ARG A 934 -17.15 -44.54 2.08
C ARG A 934 -18.23 -45.61 2.02
N SER A 935 -19.34 -45.42 2.72
CA SER A 935 -20.48 -46.34 2.65
C SER A 935 -21.01 -46.43 1.22
N GLN A 936 -21.21 -45.29 0.55
CA GLN A 936 -21.65 -45.24 -0.84
C GLN A 936 -20.67 -45.92 -1.81
N LEU A 937 -19.35 -45.71 -1.62
CA LEU A 937 -18.34 -46.36 -2.44
C LEU A 937 -18.35 -47.89 -2.26
N ASN A 938 -18.49 -48.38 -1.03
CA ASN A 938 -18.58 -49.81 -0.75
C ASN A 938 -19.82 -50.43 -1.40
N THR A 939 -20.99 -49.80 -1.27
CA THR A 939 -22.21 -50.25 -1.95
C THR A 939 -22.01 -50.31 -3.46
N ARG A 940 -21.41 -49.27 -4.05
CA ARG A 940 -21.13 -49.23 -5.49
C ARG A 940 -20.16 -50.33 -5.94
N ILE A 941 -19.12 -50.62 -5.15
CA ILE A 941 -18.20 -51.73 -5.44
C ILE A 941 -18.98 -53.05 -5.47
N GLU A 942 -19.85 -53.30 -4.49
CA GLU A 942 -20.66 -54.51 -4.41
C GLU A 942 -21.63 -54.65 -5.58
N GLU A 943 -22.36 -53.58 -5.91
CA GLU A 943 -23.26 -53.53 -7.06
C GLU A 943 -22.53 -53.86 -8.36
N LYS A 944 -21.38 -53.19 -8.61
CA LYS A 944 -20.60 -53.41 -9.84
C LYS A 944 -19.90 -54.76 -9.87
N GLN A 945 -19.53 -55.31 -8.73
CA GLN A 945 -19.02 -56.68 -8.64
C GLN A 945 -20.10 -57.69 -9.04
N THR A 946 -21.34 -57.55 -8.52
CA THR A 946 -22.46 -58.44 -8.87
C THR A 946 -22.83 -58.29 -10.35
N GLU A 947 -22.93 -57.06 -10.88
CA GLU A 947 -23.19 -56.81 -12.30
C GLU A 947 -22.13 -57.43 -13.21
N LEU A 948 -20.84 -57.28 -12.86
CA LEU A 948 -19.73 -57.81 -13.65
C LEU A 948 -19.70 -59.34 -13.64
N VAL A 949 -19.89 -59.97 -12.46
CA VAL A 949 -19.93 -61.45 -12.35
C VAL A 949 -21.07 -62.03 -13.19
N SER A 950 -22.25 -61.40 -13.16
CA SER A 950 -23.38 -61.80 -14.02
C SER A 950 -23.04 -61.64 -15.50
N THR A 951 -22.42 -60.52 -15.89
CA THR A 951 -22.02 -60.26 -17.29
C THR A 951 -20.97 -61.26 -17.79
N ILE A 952 -19.99 -61.61 -16.94
CA ILE A 952 -18.99 -62.64 -17.22
C ILE A 952 -19.66 -64.01 -17.42
N SER A 953 -20.60 -64.37 -16.55
CA SER A 953 -21.32 -65.64 -16.63
C SER A 953 -22.12 -65.75 -17.94
N ASN A 954 -22.93 -64.72 -18.25
CA ASN A 954 -23.71 -64.67 -19.49
C ASN A 954 -22.83 -64.70 -20.74
N SER A 955 -21.79 -63.86 -20.77
CA SER A 955 -20.85 -63.83 -21.91
C SER A 955 -20.19 -65.19 -22.11
N THR A 956 -19.76 -65.86 -21.03
CA THR A 956 -19.17 -67.20 -21.11
C THR A 956 -20.16 -68.21 -21.68
N GLN A 957 -21.42 -68.18 -21.23
CA GLN A 957 -22.48 -69.07 -21.74
C GLN A 957 -22.79 -68.78 -23.21
N HIS A 958 -22.92 -67.51 -23.60
CA HIS A 958 -23.20 -67.13 -24.99
C HIS A 958 -22.05 -67.51 -25.92
N ILE A 959 -20.81 -67.24 -25.53
CA ILE A 959 -19.60 -67.60 -26.31
C ILE A 959 -19.50 -69.13 -26.46
N ALA A 960 -19.73 -69.89 -25.39
CA ALA A 960 -19.75 -71.35 -25.44
C ALA A 960 -20.83 -71.86 -26.41
N ALA A 961 -22.03 -71.29 -26.38
CA ALA A 961 -23.11 -71.65 -27.30
C ALA A 961 -22.80 -71.30 -28.77
N ILE A 962 -22.18 -70.14 -29.03
CA ILE A 962 -21.70 -69.78 -30.38
C ILE A 962 -20.61 -70.76 -30.83
N THR A 963 -19.70 -71.13 -29.94
CA THR A 963 -18.62 -72.08 -30.22
C THR A 963 -19.18 -73.46 -30.59
N ASP A 964 -20.15 -73.97 -29.82
CA ASP A 964 -20.83 -75.24 -30.10
C ASP A 964 -21.63 -75.20 -31.42
N LEU A 965 -22.17 -74.04 -31.80
CA LEU A 965 -22.87 -73.88 -33.07
C LEU A 965 -21.92 -73.86 -34.28
N LEU A 966 -20.74 -73.27 -34.16
CA LEU A 966 -19.86 -73.03 -35.31
C LEU A 966 -18.74 -74.07 -35.46
N TYR A 967 -18.29 -74.68 -34.36
CA TYR A 967 -17.12 -75.55 -34.33
C TYR A 967 -17.42 -76.90 -33.68
N SER A 968 -16.79 -77.97 -34.17
CA SER A 968 -16.85 -79.27 -33.50
C SER A 968 -16.02 -79.26 -32.20
N LYS A 969 -16.44 -80.04 -31.18
CA LYS A 969 -15.71 -80.17 -29.91
C LYS A 969 -14.22 -80.50 -30.05
N ASN A 970 -13.86 -81.32 -31.04
CA ASN A 970 -12.46 -81.67 -31.31
C ASN A 970 -11.68 -80.51 -31.96
N TYR A 971 -12.32 -79.76 -32.88
CA TYR A 971 -11.71 -78.58 -33.49
C TYR A 971 -11.47 -77.48 -32.45
N ALA A 972 -12.46 -77.23 -31.58
CA ALA A 972 -12.36 -76.26 -30.49
C ALA A 972 -11.23 -76.58 -29.52
N LYS A 973 -11.04 -77.86 -29.17
CA LYS A 973 -9.92 -78.31 -28.33
C LYS A 973 -8.55 -78.17 -29.02
N ALA A 974 -8.49 -78.36 -30.33
CA ALA A 974 -7.24 -78.35 -31.08
C ALA A 974 -6.78 -76.95 -31.52
N ASN A 975 -7.67 -75.95 -31.55
CA ASN A 975 -7.39 -74.60 -32.03
C ASN A 975 -7.98 -73.53 -31.08
N PRO A 976 -7.57 -73.49 -29.80
CA PRO A 976 -8.10 -72.52 -28.83
C PRO A 976 -7.91 -71.06 -29.27
N GLU A 977 -6.90 -70.78 -30.09
CA GLU A 977 -6.62 -69.46 -30.67
C GLU A 977 -7.53 -69.02 -31.82
N LYS A 978 -8.45 -69.88 -32.27
CA LYS A 978 -9.44 -69.57 -33.32
C LYS A 978 -10.87 -69.55 -32.77
N MET A 979 -11.00 -69.44 -31.45
CA MET A 979 -12.30 -69.45 -30.78
C MET A 979 -12.90 -68.04 -30.75
N PRO A 980 -14.24 -67.91 -30.82
CA PRO A 980 -14.91 -66.62 -30.78
C PRO A 980 -14.51 -65.77 -29.57
N PHE A 981 -14.22 -64.50 -29.81
CA PHE A 981 -13.95 -63.48 -28.78
C PHE A 981 -12.83 -63.87 -27.81
N GLN A 982 -11.78 -64.50 -28.34
CA GLN A 982 -10.66 -65.02 -27.55
C GLN A 982 -10.08 -63.93 -26.61
N GLY A 983 -9.85 -64.30 -25.34
CA GLY A 983 -9.21 -63.44 -24.35
C GLY A 983 -10.15 -62.46 -23.64
N TYR A 984 -11.33 -62.17 -24.21
CA TYR A 984 -12.25 -61.18 -23.65
C TYR A 984 -12.76 -61.54 -22.23
N VAL A 985 -13.20 -62.79 -22.03
CA VAL A 985 -13.67 -63.26 -20.71
C VAL A 985 -12.53 -63.27 -19.69
N SER A 986 -11.31 -63.65 -20.08
CA SER A 986 -10.16 -63.61 -19.18
C SER A 986 -9.79 -62.17 -18.78
N GLU A 987 -9.91 -61.20 -19.70
CA GLU A 987 -9.70 -59.78 -19.36
C GLU A 987 -10.78 -59.26 -18.41
N LEU A 988 -12.06 -59.64 -18.58
CA LEU A 988 -13.13 -59.30 -17.63
C LEU A 988 -12.89 -59.91 -16.23
N GLN A 989 -12.33 -61.13 -16.16
CA GLN A 989 -11.92 -61.74 -14.89
C GLN A 989 -10.80 -60.93 -14.19
N LEU A 990 -9.87 -60.36 -14.95
CA LEU A 990 -8.86 -59.44 -14.41
C LEU A 990 -9.52 -58.18 -13.82
N VAL A 991 -10.52 -57.60 -14.49
CA VAL A 991 -11.30 -56.45 -13.96
C VAL A 991 -12.04 -56.83 -12.67
N SER A 992 -12.61 -58.03 -12.59
CA SER A 992 -13.28 -58.53 -11.37
C SER A 992 -12.29 -58.70 -10.21
N ARG A 993 -11.07 -59.16 -10.49
CA ARG A 993 -10.00 -59.25 -9.49
C ARG A 993 -9.55 -57.86 -9.02
N LEU A 994 -9.45 -56.89 -9.92
CA LEU A 994 -9.14 -55.49 -9.60
C LEU A 994 -10.20 -54.89 -8.65
N LEU A 995 -11.50 -55.07 -8.95
CA LEU A 995 -12.62 -54.69 -8.07
C LEU A 995 -12.51 -55.32 -6.68
N SER A 996 -12.17 -56.60 -6.61
CA SER A 996 -11.98 -57.32 -5.35
C SER A 996 -10.80 -56.78 -4.54
N ASN A 997 -9.69 -56.44 -5.21
CA ASN A 997 -8.55 -55.79 -4.58
C ASN A 997 -8.91 -54.39 -4.07
N CYS A 998 -9.69 -53.61 -4.84
CA CYS A 998 -10.19 -52.30 -4.42
C CYS A 998 -11.04 -52.40 -3.14
N LYS A 999 -11.97 -53.37 -3.10
CA LYS A 999 -12.78 -53.64 -1.89
C LYS A 999 -11.90 -53.93 -0.68
N ARG A 1000 -10.89 -54.78 -0.87
CA ARG A 1000 -9.97 -55.17 0.22
C ARG A 1000 -9.22 -53.94 0.76
N ILE A 1001 -8.64 -53.11 -0.11
CA ILE A 1001 -7.87 -51.93 0.32
C ILE A 1001 -8.73 -50.92 1.07
N VAL A 1002 -9.97 -50.66 0.61
CA VAL A 1002 -10.90 -49.73 1.29
C VAL A 1002 -11.32 -50.25 2.68
N LEU A 1003 -11.36 -51.58 2.87
CA LEU A 1003 -11.64 -52.19 4.18
C LEU A 1003 -10.41 -52.21 5.11
N GLU A 1004 -9.21 -52.36 4.55
CA GLU A 1004 -7.94 -52.28 5.28
C GLU A 1004 -7.65 -50.85 5.77
N ASP A 1005 -7.95 -49.83 4.96
CA ASP A 1005 -7.76 -48.42 5.30
C ASP A 1005 -9.09 -47.71 5.60
N LYS A 1006 -9.45 -47.72 6.89
CA LYS A 1006 -10.72 -47.18 7.39
C LYS A 1006 -10.83 -45.66 7.28
N ASP A 1007 -9.72 -44.96 7.40
CA ASP A 1007 -9.71 -43.51 7.61
C ASP A 1007 -8.99 -42.72 6.49
N GLY A 1008 -8.09 -43.34 5.70
CA GLY A 1008 -7.27 -42.62 4.71
C GLY A 1008 -8.02 -42.11 3.47
N VAL A 1009 -8.13 -40.79 3.35
CA VAL A 1009 -8.83 -40.06 2.31
C VAL A 1009 -8.16 -40.19 0.96
N SER A 1010 -6.82 -40.27 0.95
CA SER A 1010 -6.05 -40.38 -0.29
C SER A 1010 -6.36 -41.69 -1.01
N ILE A 1011 -6.39 -42.80 -0.26
CA ILE A 1011 -6.77 -44.13 -0.77
C ILE A 1011 -8.21 -44.11 -1.25
N PHE A 1012 -9.11 -43.54 -0.46
CA PHE A 1012 -10.52 -43.41 -0.84
C PHE A 1012 -10.68 -42.71 -2.19
N ALA A 1013 -10.01 -41.57 -2.41
CA ALA A 1013 -10.09 -40.82 -3.66
C ALA A 1013 -9.55 -41.61 -4.86
N ILE A 1014 -8.40 -42.26 -4.71
CA ILE A 1014 -7.79 -43.08 -5.77
C ILE A 1014 -8.71 -44.25 -6.13
N ILE A 1015 -9.16 -45.02 -5.13
CA ILE A 1015 -10.02 -46.18 -5.36
C ILE A 1015 -11.38 -45.76 -5.93
N SER A 1016 -11.97 -44.67 -5.43
CA SER A 1016 -13.20 -44.11 -6.00
C SER A 1016 -13.04 -43.83 -7.48
N SER A 1017 -11.95 -43.18 -7.90
CA SER A 1017 -11.67 -42.91 -9.32
C SER A 1017 -11.53 -44.19 -10.16
N ILE A 1018 -10.85 -45.22 -9.63
CA ILE A 1018 -10.75 -46.53 -10.28
C ILE A 1018 -12.14 -47.17 -10.43
N VAL A 1019 -12.96 -47.16 -9.39
CA VAL A 1019 -14.31 -47.75 -9.39
C VAL A 1019 -15.25 -47.00 -10.35
N TRP A 1020 -15.12 -45.68 -10.47
CA TRP A 1020 -15.84 -44.90 -11.49
C TRP A 1020 -15.49 -45.37 -12.90
N ARG A 1021 -14.21 -45.51 -13.23
CA ARG A 1021 -13.78 -46.03 -14.54
C ARG A 1021 -14.23 -47.48 -14.77
N ILE A 1022 -14.16 -48.34 -13.74
CA ILE A 1022 -14.67 -49.71 -13.83
C ILE A 1022 -16.18 -49.72 -14.06
N SER A 1023 -16.94 -48.77 -13.51
CA SER A 1023 -18.39 -48.68 -13.76
C SER A 1023 -18.69 -48.48 -15.26
N ASN A 1024 -17.87 -47.69 -15.96
CA ASN A 1024 -17.98 -47.53 -17.41
C ASN A 1024 -17.62 -48.85 -18.12
N ILE A 1025 -16.53 -49.52 -17.71
CA ILE A 1025 -16.15 -50.84 -18.24
C ILE A 1025 -17.27 -51.87 -18.09
N VAL A 1026 -17.92 -51.94 -16.92
CA VAL A 1026 -19.05 -52.86 -16.67
C VAL A 1026 -20.23 -52.53 -17.58
N SER A 1027 -20.50 -51.25 -17.79
CA SER A 1027 -21.57 -50.81 -18.69
C SER A 1027 -21.28 -51.19 -20.14
N GLN A 1028 -20.03 -51.01 -20.61
CA GLN A 1028 -19.60 -51.45 -21.94
C GLN A 1028 -19.61 -52.97 -22.08
N ALA A 1029 -19.20 -53.70 -21.04
CA ALA A 1029 -19.25 -55.16 -21.04
C ALA A 1029 -20.68 -55.70 -21.22
N LYS A 1030 -21.68 -55.01 -20.65
CA LYS A 1030 -23.10 -55.33 -20.87
C LYS A 1030 -23.53 -55.08 -22.32
N VAL A 1031 -23.07 -53.99 -22.94
CA VAL A 1031 -23.34 -53.71 -24.36
C VAL A 1031 -22.76 -54.83 -25.24
N VAL A 1032 -21.52 -55.21 -25.00
CA VAL A 1032 -20.85 -56.31 -25.73
C VAL A 1032 -21.55 -57.64 -25.47
N GLU A 1033 -21.93 -57.95 -24.24
CA GLU A 1033 -22.71 -59.14 -23.89
C GLU A 1033 -24.03 -59.20 -24.67
N HIS A 1034 -24.71 -58.06 -24.81
CA HIS A 1034 -25.92 -57.95 -25.62
C HIS A 1034 -25.65 -58.16 -27.12
N GLN A 1035 -24.54 -57.61 -27.65
CA GLN A 1035 -24.12 -57.83 -29.03
C GLN A 1035 -23.82 -59.32 -29.31
N ILE A 1036 -23.07 -59.98 -28.40
CA ILE A 1036 -22.77 -61.41 -28.47
C ILE A 1036 -24.07 -62.23 -28.42
N ASN A 1037 -25.01 -61.89 -27.55
CA ASN A 1037 -26.32 -62.55 -27.51
C ASN A 1037 -27.11 -62.35 -28.83
N GLY A 1038 -27.10 -61.14 -29.39
CA GLY A 1038 -27.73 -60.86 -30.68
C GLY A 1038 -27.14 -61.69 -31.83
N ILE A 1039 -25.82 -61.93 -31.81
CA ILE A 1039 -25.13 -62.82 -32.75
C ILE A 1039 -25.58 -64.27 -32.54
N LEU A 1040 -25.61 -64.74 -31.29
CA LEU A 1040 -26.09 -66.08 -30.93
C LEU A 1040 -27.53 -66.32 -31.39
N ILE A 1041 -28.44 -65.38 -31.15
CA ILE A 1041 -29.84 -65.46 -31.59
C ILE A 1041 -29.92 -65.55 -33.11
N SER A 1042 -29.13 -64.73 -33.83
CA SER A 1042 -29.10 -64.75 -35.29
C SER A 1042 -28.63 -66.11 -35.84
N LEU A 1043 -27.63 -66.72 -35.21
CA LEU A 1043 -27.15 -68.06 -35.56
C LEU A 1043 -28.19 -69.14 -35.24
N LYS A 1044 -28.82 -69.10 -34.06
CA LYS A 1044 -29.88 -70.04 -33.67
C LYS A 1044 -31.07 -69.99 -34.63
N ASN A 1045 -31.57 -68.79 -34.93
CA ASN A 1045 -32.68 -68.61 -35.89
C ASN A 1045 -32.32 -69.17 -37.27
N LYS A 1046 -31.07 -69.02 -37.71
CA LYS A 1046 -30.62 -69.61 -38.98
C LYS A 1046 -30.51 -71.13 -38.91
N LYS A 1047 -30.07 -71.70 -37.78
CA LYS A 1047 -30.07 -73.15 -37.54
C LYS A 1047 -31.47 -73.72 -37.60
N GLU A 1048 -32.42 -73.12 -36.89
CA GLU A 1048 -33.82 -73.57 -36.86
C GLU A 1048 -34.45 -73.54 -38.26
N LEU A 1049 -34.16 -72.51 -39.06
CA LEU A 1049 -34.62 -72.44 -40.45
C LEU A 1049 -34.08 -73.62 -41.28
N ILE A 1050 -32.77 -73.86 -41.22
CA ILE A 1050 -32.11 -74.97 -41.93
C ILE A 1050 -32.65 -76.32 -41.44
N GLU A 1051 -32.85 -76.46 -40.13
CA GLU A 1051 -33.40 -77.67 -39.53
C GLU A 1051 -34.81 -77.95 -40.06
N LYS A 1052 -35.68 -76.93 -40.08
CA LYS A 1052 -37.05 -77.06 -40.57
C LYS A 1052 -37.13 -77.35 -42.06
N GLU A 1053 -36.34 -76.66 -42.89
CA GLU A 1053 -36.40 -76.79 -44.34
C GLU A 1053 -35.72 -78.06 -44.88
N TYR A 1054 -34.63 -78.50 -44.23
CA TYR A 1054 -33.77 -79.56 -44.76
C TYR A 1054 -33.61 -80.73 -43.79
N GLN A 1055 -33.11 -80.48 -42.57
CA GLN A 1055 -32.68 -81.56 -41.68
C GLN A 1055 -33.84 -82.41 -41.16
N LEU A 1056 -34.98 -81.81 -40.80
CA LEU A 1056 -36.15 -82.48 -40.26
C LEU A 1056 -36.83 -83.35 -41.33
N PRO A 1057 -37.03 -82.88 -42.59
CA PRO A 1057 -37.39 -83.75 -43.71
C PRO A 1057 -36.44 -84.93 -43.90
N ILE A 1058 -35.11 -84.72 -43.86
CA ILE A 1058 -34.13 -85.81 -43.98
C ILE A 1058 -34.26 -86.80 -42.82
N ASN A 1059 -34.37 -86.31 -41.58
CA ASN A 1059 -34.52 -87.15 -40.39
C ASN A 1059 -35.81 -87.98 -40.45
N THR A 1060 -36.93 -87.41 -40.92
CA THR A 1060 -38.19 -88.16 -41.13
C THR A 1060 -38.01 -89.26 -42.17
N ILE A 1061 -37.29 -89.00 -43.26
CA ILE A 1061 -36.98 -90.03 -44.28
C ILE A 1061 -36.14 -91.16 -43.67
N TYR A 1062 -35.16 -90.84 -42.83
CA TYR A 1062 -34.28 -91.79 -42.16
C TYR A 1062 -34.97 -92.66 -41.09
N GLN A 1063 -36.18 -92.31 -40.62
CA GLN A 1063 -36.95 -93.13 -39.68
C GLN A 1063 -37.43 -94.45 -40.32
N ASP A 1064 -37.58 -94.48 -41.65
CA ASP A 1064 -37.86 -95.72 -42.36
C ASP A 1064 -36.61 -96.60 -42.43
N SER A 1065 -36.67 -97.77 -41.80
CA SER A 1065 -35.56 -98.72 -41.65
C SER A 1065 -34.96 -99.16 -43.00
N LEU A 1066 -35.80 -99.34 -44.02
CA LEU A 1066 -35.35 -99.76 -45.35
C LEU A 1066 -34.68 -98.61 -46.10
N THR A 1067 -35.30 -97.43 -46.09
CA THR A 1067 -34.77 -96.20 -46.67
C THR A 1067 -33.41 -95.83 -46.04
N SER A 1068 -33.30 -95.89 -44.71
CA SER A 1068 -32.05 -95.64 -44.00
C SER A 1068 -30.93 -96.60 -44.42
N LYS A 1069 -31.23 -97.88 -44.62
CA LYS A 1069 -30.25 -98.86 -45.14
C LYS A 1069 -29.83 -98.57 -46.58
N LEU A 1070 -30.79 -98.22 -47.45
CA LEU A 1070 -30.52 -97.88 -48.84
C LEU A 1070 -29.61 -96.66 -48.93
N ILE A 1071 -29.91 -95.58 -48.21
CA ILE A 1071 -29.09 -94.37 -48.18
C ILE A 1071 -27.66 -94.70 -47.69
N ASN A 1072 -27.54 -95.48 -46.61
CA ASN A 1072 -26.24 -95.86 -46.06
C ASN A 1072 -25.41 -96.77 -47.00
N LEU A 1073 -26.05 -97.54 -47.90
CA LEU A 1073 -25.36 -98.40 -48.86
C LEU A 1073 -24.98 -97.68 -50.16
N SER A 1074 -25.77 -96.70 -50.57
CA SER A 1074 -25.60 -96.01 -51.86
C SER A 1074 -24.61 -94.84 -51.80
N ASP A 1075 -24.30 -94.33 -50.61
CA ASP A 1075 -23.30 -93.28 -50.46
C ASP A 1075 -22.28 -93.61 -49.33
N LEU A 1076 -21.14 -94.17 -49.74
CA LEU A 1076 -20.04 -94.54 -48.85
C LEU A 1076 -18.96 -93.45 -48.89
N LYS A 1077 -18.48 -93.07 -47.71
CA LYS A 1077 -17.27 -92.24 -47.58
C LYS A 1077 -16.05 -92.97 -48.16
N PRO A 1078 -14.96 -92.25 -48.50
CA PRO A 1078 -13.72 -92.84 -49.04
C PRO A 1078 -13.08 -93.94 -48.17
N ASN A 1079 -13.43 -94.01 -46.89
CA ASN A 1079 -12.99 -95.01 -45.93
C ASN A 1079 -13.94 -96.22 -45.81
N GLY A 1080 -14.91 -96.35 -46.72
CA GLY A 1080 -15.89 -97.45 -46.74
C GLY A 1080 -16.99 -97.36 -45.69
N GLN A 1081 -17.06 -96.27 -44.91
CA GLN A 1081 -18.13 -96.06 -43.94
C GLN A 1081 -19.35 -95.39 -44.58
N PRO A 1082 -20.58 -95.77 -44.20
CA PRO A 1082 -21.79 -95.13 -44.69
C PRO A 1082 -21.84 -93.65 -44.34
N GLN A 1083 -22.22 -92.81 -45.32
CA GLN A 1083 -22.46 -91.41 -45.10
C GLN A 1083 -23.83 -91.20 -44.46
N ARG A 1084 -23.82 -90.72 -43.22
CA ARG A 1084 -25.02 -90.39 -42.47
C ARG A 1084 -25.37 -88.92 -42.59
N TYR A 1085 -26.57 -88.65 -43.10
CA TYR A 1085 -27.15 -87.33 -43.29
C TYR A 1085 -28.17 -86.97 -42.19
N ASP A 1086 -28.51 -87.92 -41.32
CA ASP A 1086 -29.38 -87.74 -40.15
C ASP A 1086 -28.67 -87.02 -38.98
N GLY A 1087 -29.46 -86.47 -38.06
CA GLY A 1087 -28.96 -85.70 -36.91
C GLY A 1087 -28.81 -84.21 -37.23
N ASP A 1088 -27.60 -83.66 -37.06
CA ASP A 1088 -27.26 -82.23 -37.25
C ASP A 1088 -26.33 -82.00 -38.46
N TRP A 1089 -26.33 -82.93 -39.42
CA TRP A 1089 -25.39 -82.93 -40.54
C TRP A 1089 -25.47 -81.65 -41.37
N CYS A 1090 -26.69 -81.22 -41.71
CA CYS A 1090 -26.97 -79.99 -42.44
C CYS A 1090 -26.27 -78.82 -41.77
N TRP A 1091 -26.68 -78.46 -40.55
CA TRP A 1091 -26.06 -77.35 -39.82
C TRP A 1091 -24.53 -77.47 -39.72
N THR A 1092 -24.00 -78.67 -39.45
CA THR A 1092 -22.55 -78.89 -39.36
C THR A 1092 -21.81 -78.53 -40.65
N GLN A 1093 -22.37 -78.84 -41.82
CA GLN A 1093 -21.78 -78.45 -43.10
C GLN A 1093 -21.94 -76.94 -43.38
N TYR A 1094 -23.04 -76.34 -42.93
CA TYR A 1094 -23.26 -74.89 -43.06
C TYR A 1094 -22.28 -74.09 -42.20
N ALA A 1095 -22.10 -74.48 -40.94
CA ALA A 1095 -21.14 -73.89 -40.03
C ALA A 1095 -19.70 -73.92 -40.60
N ARG A 1096 -19.31 -75.02 -41.24
CA ARG A 1096 -18.02 -75.13 -41.97
C ARG A 1096 -17.91 -74.19 -43.17
N TYR A 1097 -19.02 -73.86 -43.82
CA TYR A 1097 -19.07 -72.88 -44.91
C TYR A 1097 -19.02 -71.43 -44.38
N LEU A 1098 -19.64 -71.16 -43.23
CA LEU A 1098 -19.68 -69.85 -42.59
C LEU A 1098 -18.33 -69.42 -41.99
N THR A 1099 -17.68 -70.34 -41.25
CA THR A 1099 -16.48 -70.05 -40.44
C THR A 1099 -15.31 -69.37 -41.17
N PRO A 1100 -14.96 -69.68 -42.44
CA PRO A 1100 -13.86 -69.00 -43.14
C PRO A 1100 -14.28 -67.68 -43.83
N ARG A 1101 -15.52 -67.22 -43.69
CA ARG A 1101 -16.02 -66.01 -44.39
C ARG A 1101 -15.65 -64.75 -43.63
N SER A 1102 -15.19 -63.74 -44.37
CA SER A 1102 -14.79 -62.43 -43.83
C SER A 1102 -15.87 -61.80 -42.96
N GLU A 1103 -17.15 -61.86 -43.36
CA GLU A 1103 -18.29 -61.27 -42.66
C GLU A 1103 -18.54 -61.94 -41.30
N VAL A 1104 -18.12 -63.20 -41.15
CA VAL A 1104 -18.23 -63.97 -39.91
C VAL A 1104 -16.98 -63.77 -39.05
N GLN A 1105 -15.79 -63.81 -39.66
CA GLN A 1105 -14.51 -63.58 -38.98
C GLN A 1105 -14.41 -62.16 -38.41
N ASN A 1106 -14.86 -61.13 -39.13
CA ASN A 1106 -14.83 -59.74 -38.65
C ASN A 1106 -15.60 -59.55 -37.34
N VAL A 1107 -16.66 -60.34 -37.11
CA VAL A 1107 -17.46 -60.30 -35.88
C VAL A 1107 -16.89 -61.21 -34.80
N ILE A 1108 -16.48 -62.43 -35.14
CA ILE A 1108 -16.05 -63.46 -34.20
C ILE A 1108 -14.63 -63.24 -33.69
N ASP A 1109 -13.75 -62.73 -34.56
CA ASP A 1109 -12.35 -62.42 -34.26
C ASP A 1109 -12.18 -60.94 -33.83
N ALA A 1110 -13.29 -60.27 -33.49
CA ALA A 1110 -13.28 -58.90 -33.00
C ALA A 1110 -12.36 -58.78 -31.78
N LYS A 1111 -11.37 -57.90 -31.86
CA LYS A 1111 -10.42 -57.64 -30.77
C LYS A 1111 -11.07 -56.76 -29.71
N LEU A 1112 -11.71 -57.42 -28.75
CA LEU A 1112 -12.40 -56.76 -27.64
C LEU A 1112 -11.47 -56.65 -26.42
N HIS A 1113 -11.36 -55.44 -25.90
CA HIS A 1113 -10.64 -55.11 -24.67
C HIS A 1113 -11.56 -54.35 -23.71
N PRO A 1114 -11.91 -54.92 -22.53
CA PRO A 1114 -12.83 -54.28 -21.58
C PRO A 1114 -12.40 -52.86 -21.20
N ALA A 1115 -11.09 -52.60 -21.13
CA ALA A 1115 -10.53 -51.31 -20.71
C ALA A 1115 -10.48 -50.22 -21.79
N LYS A 1116 -10.77 -50.53 -23.07
CA LYS A 1116 -10.56 -49.59 -24.21
C LYS A 1116 -11.85 -49.14 -24.92
N GLU A 1117 -13.01 -49.25 -24.26
CA GLU A 1117 -14.34 -48.97 -24.86
C GLU A 1117 -14.54 -49.59 -26.25
N THR A 1118 -14.00 -50.79 -26.48
CA THR A 1118 -14.17 -51.50 -27.74
C THR A 1118 -15.47 -52.28 -27.73
N SER A 1119 -16.33 -52.04 -28.73
CA SER A 1119 -17.48 -52.88 -29.05
C SER A 1119 -17.28 -53.53 -30.42
N ILE A 1120 -18.16 -54.46 -30.78
CA ILE A 1120 -18.16 -55.02 -32.14
C ILE A 1120 -18.77 -53.95 -33.06
N ASP A 1121 -18.12 -53.67 -34.19
CA ASP A 1121 -18.57 -52.69 -35.19
C ASP A 1121 -20.01 -53.01 -35.63
N GLU A 1122 -20.92 -52.04 -35.46
CA GLU A 1122 -22.34 -52.24 -35.80
C GLU A 1122 -22.57 -52.54 -37.28
N SER A 1123 -21.74 -51.98 -38.17
CA SER A 1123 -21.78 -52.27 -39.59
C SER A 1123 -21.36 -53.71 -39.87
N ASP A 1124 -20.39 -54.25 -39.13
CA ASP A 1124 -20.00 -55.66 -39.26
C ASP A 1124 -21.05 -56.60 -38.67
N ILE A 1125 -21.73 -56.23 -37.57
CA ILE A 1125 -22.92 -56.95 -37.09
C ILE A 1125 -24.03 -56.94 -38.15
N HIS A 1126 -24.26 -55.81 -38.83
CA HIS A 1126 -25.26 -55.71 -39.89
C HIS A 1126 -24.89 -56.56 -41.11
N LYS A 1127 -23.65 -56.49 -41.58
CA LYS A 1127 -23.13 -57.35 -42.67
C LYS A 1127 -23.24 -58.82 -42.31
N PHE A 1128 -22.91 -59.20 -41.08
CA PHE A 1128 -23.05 -60.55 -40.58
C PHE A 1128 -24.50 -61.03 -40.63
N LYS A 1129 -25.46 -60.23 -40.13
CA LYS A 1129 -26.89 -60.57 -40.19
C LYS A 1129 -27.42 -60.68 -41.62
N ALA A 1130 -27.05 -59.72 -42.49
CA ALA A 1130 -27.43 -59.73 -43.91
C ALA A 1130 -26.81 -60.93 -44.66
N PHE A 1131 -25.56 -61.27 -44.34
CA PHE A 1131 -24.89 -62.44 -44.86
C PHE A 1131 -25.58 -63.72 -44.42
N LEU A 1132 -25.94 -63.87 -43.13
CA LEU A 1132 -26.71 -65.03 -42.66
C LEU A 1132 -28.06 -65.16 -43.37
N GLN A 1133 -28.74 -64.04 -43.68
CA GLN A 1133 -30.01 -64.09 -44.42
C GLN A 1133 -29.81 -64.56 -45.87
N THR A 1134 -28.82 -64.02 -46.58
CA THR A 1134 -28.60 -64.24 -48.04
C THR A 1134 -27.74 -65.44 -48.39
N SER A 1135 -26.90 -65.92 -47.47
CA SER A 1135 -25.94 -67.01 -47.74
C SER A 1135 -26.59 -68.35 -48.03
N LEU A 1136 -27.87 -68.54 -47.68
CA LEU A 1136 -28.60 -69.75 -48.07
C LEU A 1136 -29.19 -69.64 -49.48
N THR A 1137 -29.51 -68.45 -49.99
CA THR A 1137 -30.25 -68.33 -51.26
C THR A 1137 -29.39 -68.52 -52.51
N ASN A 1138 -28.09 -68.17 -52.46
CA ASN A 1138 -27.18 -68.17 -53.63
C ASN A 1138 -25.88 -68.97 -53.41
N SER A 1139 -25.83 -69.93 -52.49
CA SER A 1139 -24.61 -70.68 -52.19
C SER A 1139 -24.55 -72.05 -52.86
N THR A 1140 -23.33 -72.48 -53.20
CA THR A 1140 -23.01 -73.89 -53.52
C THR A 1140 -23.45 -74.86 -52.42
N TYR A 1141 -23.62 -74.33 -51.21
CA TYR A 1141 -24.12 -75.06 -50.06
C TYR A 1141 -25.61 -75.41 -50.16
N LYS A 1142 -26.49 -74.48 -50.55
CA LYS A 1142 -27.91 -74.78 -50.77
C LYS A 1142 -28.10 -75.84 -51.85
N VAL A 1143 -27.36 -75.74 -52.95
CA VAL A 1143 -27.39 -76.76 -54.02
C VAL A 1143 -27.08 -78.15 -53.43
N ARG A 1144 -26.02 -78.24 -52.62
CA ARG A 1144 -25.64 -79.49 -51.96
C ARG A 1144 -26.73 -80.02 -51.00
N MET A 1145 -27.44 -79.15 -50.28
CA MET A 1145 -28.55 -79.56 -49.40
C MET A 1145 -29.78 -80.01 -50.19
N ASP A 1146 -30.16 -79.26 -51.23
CA ASP A 1146 -31.26 -79.60 -52.13
C ASP A 1146 -30.99 -80.96 -52.80
N GLU A 1147 -29.77 -81.19 -53.28
CA GLU A 1147 -29.31 -82.47 -53.84
C GLU A 1147 -29.33 -83.60 -52.80
N THR A 1148 -28.88 -83.34 -51.57
CA THR A 1148 -28.88 -84.34 -50.49
C THR A 1148 -30.32 -84.72 -50.09
N LEU A 1149 -31.21 -83.74 -49.95
CA LEU A 1149 -32.62 -83.96 -49.64
C LEU A 1149 -33.32 -84.70 -50.80
N LYS A 1150 -33.01 -84.34 -52.05
CA LYS A 1150 -33.51 -85.05 -53.23
C LYS A 1150 -33.04 -86.51 -53.25
N PHE A 1151 -31.75 -86.75 -53.03
CA PHE A 1151 -31.18 -88.09 -52.92
C PHE A 1151 -31.89 -88.91 -51.83
N CYS A 1152 -32.10 -88.34 -50.64
CA CYS A 1152 -32.85 -89.02 -49.57
C CYS A 1152 -34.29 -89.34 -50.00
N ARG A 1153 -34.99 -88.42 -50.69
CA ARG A 1153 -36.35 -88.64 -51.21
C ARG A 1153 -36.39 -89.70 -52.31
N ASP A 1154 -35.40 -89.73 -53.18
CA ASP A 1154 -35.29 -90.72 -54.25
C ASP A 1154 -35.10 -92.12 -53.65
N CYS A 1155 -34.22 -92.27 -52.63
CA CYS A 1155 -34.09 -93.51 -51.87
C CYS A 1155 -35.39 -93.89 -51.12
N GLN A 1156 -36.14 -92.92 -50.60
CA GLN A 1156 -37.45 -93.18 -49.97
C GLN A 1156 -38.47 -93.69 -50.99
N ALA A 1157 -38.51 -93.11 -52.19
CA ALA A 1157 -39.39 -93.55 -53.27
C ALA A 1157 -39.02 -94.96 -53.75
N GLU A 1158 -37.72 -95.28 -53.79
CA GLU A 1158 -37.22 -96.62 -54.11
C GLU A 1158 -37.59 -97.63 -53.01
N ALA A 1159 -37.43 -97.28 -51.74
CA ALA A 1159 -37.87 -98.09 -50.60
C ALA A 1159 -39.40 -98.33 -50.57
N LEU A 1160 -40.20 -97.29 -50.89
CA LEU A 1160 -41.66 -97.40 -51.01
C LEU A 1160 -42.06 -98.26 -52.21
N SER A 1161 -41.34 -98.16 -53.34
CA SER A 1161 -41.55 -99.00 -54.51
C SER A 1161 -41.20 -100.44 -54.20
N TYR A 1162 -40.08 -100.70 -53.52
CA TYR A 1162 -39.70 -102.02 -53.03
C TYR A 1162 -40.73 -102.57 -52.03
N THR A 1163 -41.21 -101.76 -51.08
CA THR A 1163 -42.24 -102.18 -50.12
C THR A 1163 -43.56 -102.50 -50.82
N LYS A 1164 -43.99 -101.69 -51.80
CA LYS A 1164 -45.16 -102.00 -52.64
C LYS A 1164 -44.97 -103.28 -53.45
N VAL A 1165 -43.81 -103.47 -54.08
CA VAL A 1165 -43.50 -104.72 -54.81
C VAL A 1165 -43.48 -105.91 -53.85
N TYR A 1166 -42.91 -105.76 -52.66
CA TYR A 1166 -42.90 -106.78 -51.61
C TYR A 1166 -44.31 -107.10 -51.11
N GLU A 1167 -45.19 -106.11 -50.91
CA GLU A 1167 -46.60 -106.31 -50.59
C GLU A 1167 -47.36 -106.99 -51.73
N TYR A 1168 -47.16 -106.56 -52.99
CA TYR A 1168 -47.73 -107.23 -54.16
C TYR A 1168 -47.28 -108.69 -54.27
N ILE A 1169 -45.99 -108.98 -54.07
CA ILE A 1169 -45.45 -110.34 -54.04
C ILE A 1169 -46.05 -111.13 -52.85
N LYS A 1170 -46.20 -110.52 -51.69
CA LYS A 1170 -46.78 -111.15 -50.49
C LYS A 1170 -48.28 -111.44 -50.65
N ASP A 1171 -49.03 -110.59 -51.33
CA ASP A 1171 -50.44 -110.82 -51.66
C ASP A 1171 -50.60 -111.86 -52.77
N LEU A 1172 -49.71 -111.88 -53.78
CA LEU A 1172 -49.62 -112.95 -54.79
C LEU A 1172 -49.27 -114.32 -54.21
N LEU A 1173 -48.61 -114.38 -53.04
CA LEU A 1173 -48.26 -115.61 -52.33
C LEU A 1173 -49.34 -116.07 -51.32
N LYS A 1174 -50.46 -115.34 -51.19
CA LYS A 1174 -51.58 -115.65 -50.29
C LYS A 1174 -52.80 -116.30 -50.97
N GLU A 1175 -52.86 -116.31 -52.30
CA GLU A 1175 -53.62 -117.32 -53.07
C GLU A 1175 -52.73 -118.54 -53.33
#